data_AF-A0A7V7TUY9-F1
#
_entry.id   AF-A0A7V7TUY9-F1
#
_cell.length_a   1.000
_cell.length_b   1.000
_cell.length_c   1.000
_cell.angle_alpha   90.00
_cell.angle_beta   90.00
_cell.angle_gamma   90.00
#
_symmetry.space_group_name_H-M   'P 1'
#
loop_
_entity.id
_entity.type
_entity.pdbx_description
1 polymer ?
#
loop_
_entity_poly.entity_id
_entity_poly.type
_entity_poly.pdbx_seq_one_letter_code
_entity_poly.pdbx_strand_id
1 'polypeptide(L)'
;MSSQREGIVLKIMTGVQSGVDVRLVDGDYTLGSGPDDDVQFYDVSLKPGHAKLRVAGGKVEIAGANGELRTAAGLHLAENGDFTALEPLDVVSAGTTRFATGPATANWASITDDAGVGPAEARRTPAAPRAQSITSRRLSLGLSAAAAALVLAAGLWFLVPSAGSGLVAAATDARRPVERVRDAVAQFPFGKRLAVTEEVDGTVFVGGYVGEPVERRAIVGAVRDADEAARVRLVVLSSARSEIANLLSERFKTLSFALDDKGAVTLNGVLLDPKQAEAAVGLVRDGVAGLSSVASAIRTAPTLLADVQSLAERSRIRPLVIFRLDGNLIEASGVLPVEKIDPWVGFLQAYSTQFADLIPLRSLVSLQNADGTIGKPGEVPGDRALVIGKAGERPGETPVDVARLANGSFDLGDVFVNQKADAAAHADQRNAAAETAEAGTTSPAIDLGGMVERLIDGGSTPVLGSALAVPAVASSLRLVDGKPAPRIVGHTTWTPTPTAETAAAAPKPDPAGENARRVGDLIRRWTENRLPADAAGREIGNALETLSAEGRGPLVERYAALQADGERRGGNDNCWAGSRITVAQLRSVVFWLDVLSVNENLTLASLDGKIRGQVLEAALNPDRVASCAARTKGEPLDSRYLAEVKRNPGFVNFITRDLKPYALDIAGADLTADRYVQTRAGDKLREGAAPDRNSRIASVGDLGLAIENDGKLSAVIFGPSVNWVIR
;
A
#
# COMPACT_ATOMS: atom_id res chain seq x y z
N MET A 1 -24.12 -20.83 -46.65
CA MET A 1 -23.54 -19.79 -45.78
C MET A 1 -23.73 -20.26 -44.34
N SER A 2 -22.71 -20.92 -43.78
CA SER A 2 -22.65 -21.27 -42.36
C SER A 2 -22.42 -19.99 -41.57
N SER A 3 -23.49 -19.38 -41.07
CA SER A 3 -23.41 -18.30 -40.10
C SER A 3 -22.55 -18.82 -38.93
N GLN A 4 -21.35 -18.28 -38.76
CA GLN A 4 -20.52 -18.58 -37.59
C GLN A 4 -21.36 -18.22 -36.37
N ARG A 5 -21.82 -19.25 -35.63
CA ARG A 5 -22.58 -19.03 -34.41
C ARG A 5 -21.66 -18.31 -33.44
N GLU A 6 -22.00 -17.07 -33.10
CA GLU A 6 -21.26 -16.28 -32.12
C GLU A 6 -21.31 -17.02 -30.77
N GLY A 7 -20.13 -17.28 -30.19
CA GLY A 7 -20.04 -17.99 -28.92
C GLY A 7 -20.55 -17.16 -27.74
N ILE A 8 -21.20 -17.80 -26.78
CA ILE A 8 -21.57 -17.21 -25.51
C ILE A 8 -20.35 -17.23 -24.58
N VAL A 9 -20.17 -16.16 -23.81
CA VAL A 9 -19.13 -16.01 -22.80
C VAL A 9 -19.80 -15.81 -21.44
N LEU A 10 -19.32 -16.53 -20.43
CA LEU A 10 -19.58 -16.27 -19.01
C LEU A 10 -18.38 -15.52 -18.44
N LYS A 11 -18.61 -14.33 -17.89
CA LYS A 11 -17.56 -13.49 -17.29
C LYS A 11 -17.79 -13.38 -15.78
N ILE A 12 -16.76 -13.71 -15.01
CA ILE A 12 -16.78 -13.61 -13.55
C ILE A 12 -16.39 -12.18 -13.18
N MET A 13 -17.25 -11.48 -12.45
CA MET A 13 -17.09 -10.06 -12.12
C MET A 13 -16.49 -9.84 -10.73
N THR A 14 -16.86 -10.67 -9.76
CA THR A 14 -16.34 -10.58 -8.37
C THR A 14 -15.86 -11.94 -7.88
N GLY A 15 -15.10 -11.94 -6.79
CA GLY A 15 -14.49 -13.14 -6.22
C GLY A 15 -13.03 -13.32 -6.66
N VAL A 16 -12.42 -14.42 -6.23
CA VAL A 16 -11.00 -14.72 -6.50
C VAL A 16 -10.70 -14.96 -7.99
N GLN A 17 -11.72 -15.32 -8.77
CA GLN A 17 -11.65 -15.52 -10.21
C GLN A 17 -12.20 -14.32 -11.01
N SER A 18 -12.30 -13.13 -10.40
CA SER A 18 -12.73 -11.92 -11.11
C SER A 18 -11.87 -11.65 -12.36
N GLY A 19 -12.53 -11.40 -13.49
CA GLY A 19 -11.92 -11.18 -14.80
C GLY A 19 -11.77 -12.42 -15.67
N VAL A 20 -12.05 -13.62 -15.16
CA VAL A 20 -12.04 -14.86 -15.95
C VAL A 20 -13.22 -14.89 -16.92
N ASP A 21 -12.94 -15.27 -18.17
CA ASP A 21 -13.92 -15.46 -19.24
C ASP A 21 -13.97 -16.95 -19.64
N VAL A 22 -15.16 -17.55 -19.57
CA VAL A 22 -15.41 -18.94 -19.96
C VAL A 22 -16.26 -18.96 -21.22
N ARG A 23 -15.76 -19.58 -22.29
CA ARG A 23 -16.53 -19.76 -23.52
C ARG A 23 -17.47 -20.94 -23.38
N LEU A 24 -18.75 -20.71 -23.61
CA LEU A 24 -19.80 -21.71 -23.52
C LEU A 24 -20.29 -22.08 -24.93
N VAL A 25 -20.38 -23.37 -25.19
CA VAL A 25 -21.06 -23.94 -26.37
C VAL A 25 -22.50 -24.32 -26.01
N ASP A 26 -23.34 -24.63 -27.01
CA ASP A 26 -24.69 -25.13 -26.75
C ASP A 26 -24.61 -26.41 -25.87
N GLY A 27 -25.30 -26.42 -24.73
CA GLY A 27 -25.22 -27.48 -23.71
C GLY A 27 -25.79 -27.07 -22.34
N ASP A 28 -25.86 -28.04 -21.42
CA ASP A 28 -26.23 -27.83 -20.01
C ASP A 28 -24.95 -27.88 -19.16
N TYR A 29 -24.81 -26.96 -18.21
CA TYR A 29 -23.63 -26.78 -17.35
C TYR A 29 -24.04 -26.70 -15.87
N THR A 30 -23.22 -27.28 -14.99
CA THR A 30 -23.29 -27.07 -13.53
C THR A 30 -22.27 -26.02 -13.08
N LEU A 31 -22.71 -25.15 -12.17
CA LEU A 31 -21.94 -24.05 -11.62
C LEU A 31 -21.85 -24.21 -10.10
N GLY A 32 -20.65 -24.27 -9.52
CA GLY A 32 -20.52 -24.42 -8.06
C GLY A 32 -19.07 -24.52 -7.60
N SER A 33 -18.85 -24.87 -6.32
CA SER A 33 -17.52 -25.02 -5.73
C SER A 33 -16.97 -26.45 -5.80
N GLY A 34 -17.78 -27.41 -6.25
CA GLY A 34 -17.44 -28.82 -6.30
C GLY A 34 -16.47 -29.18 -7.42
N PRO A 35 -15.71 -30.28 -7.27
CA PRO A 35 -14.82 -30.78 -8.32
C PRO A 35 -15.58 -31.35 -9.54
N ASP A 36 -16.85 -31.70 -9.37
CA ASP A 36 -17.72 -32.24 -10.42
C ASP A 36 -18.53 -31.15 -11.15
N ASP A 37 -18.31 -29.87 -10.82
CA ASP A 37 -18.98 -28.74 -11.47
C ASP A 37 -18.28 -28.38 -12.79
N ASP A 38 -19.04 -28.23 -13.88
CA ASP A 38 -18.49 -27.87 -15.20
C ASP A 38 -17.76 -26.53 -15.18
N VAL A 39 -18.26 -25.57 -14.39
CA VAL A 39 -17.59 -24.30 -14.09
C VAL A 39 -17.40 -24.19 -12.58
N GLN A 40 -16.17 -24.42 -12.15
CA GLN A 40 -15.79 -24.37 -10.74
C GLN A 40 -15.48 -22.95 -10.26
N PHE A 41 -16.16 -22.53 -9.20
CA PHE A 41 -15.94 -21.29 -8.48
C PHE A 41 -15.16 -21.53 -7.18
N TYR A 42 -14.06 -20.82 -6.97
CA TYR A 42 -13.31 -20.83 -5.71
C TYR A 42 -13.92 -19.86 -4.68
N ASP A 43 -15.19 -20.06 -4.36
CA ASP A 43 -15.93 -19.25 -3.38
C ASP A 43 -16.63 -20.17 -2.37
N VAL A 44 -16.22 -20.08 -1.11
CA VAL A 44 -16.73 -20.90 0.00
C VAL A 44 -18.21 -20.67 0.30
N SER A 45 -18.79 -19.57 -0.19
CA SER A 45 -20.23 -19.31 -0.07
C SER A 45 -21.07 -20.07 -1.09
N LEU A 46 -20.45 -20.65 -2.14
CA LEU A 46 -21.12 -21.50 -3.11
C LEU A 46 -21.08 -22.96 -2.63
N LYS A 47 -22.16 -23.68 -2.91
CA LYS A 47 -22.27 -25.12 -2.70
C LYS A 47 -21.80 -25.83 -3.98
N PRO A 48 -21.32 -27.09 -3.93
CA PRO A 48 -21.20 -27.92 -5.14
C PRO A 48 -22.54 -27.97 -5.88
N GLY A 49 -22.54 -27.77 -7.20
CA GLY A 49 -23.77 -27.71 -8.02
C GLY A 49 -24.72 -26.59 -7.59
N HIS A 50 -24.20 -25.42 -7.23
CA HIS A 50 -24.98 -24.27 -6.76
C HIS A 50 -26.07 -23.85 -7.76
N ALA A 51 -25.76 -23.82 -9.05
CA ALA A 51 -26.65 -23.40 -10.12
C ALA A 51 -26.51 -24.28 -11.38
N LYS A 52 -27.52 -24.22 -12.25
CA LYS A 52 -27.52 -24.85 -13.58
C LYS A 52 -27.69 -23.79 -14.65
N LEU A 53 -26.92 -23.92 -15.72
CA LEU A 53 -26.94 -23.01 -16.86
C LEU A 53 -27.19 -23.82 -18.13
N ARG A 54 -28.12 -23.37 -18.97
CA ARG A 54 -28.42 -23.99 -20.27
C ARG A 54 -28.17 -22.99 -21.37
N VAL A 55 -27.36 -23.37 -22.35
CA VAL A 55 -27.08 -22.57 -23.54
C VAL A 55 -27.67 -23.29 -24.73
N ALA A 56 -28.61 -22.65 -25.44
CA ALA A 56 -29.21 -23.24 -26.63
C ALA A 56 -29.53 -22.17 -27.68
N GLY A 57 -28.86 -22.24 -28.83
CA GLY A 57 -29.13 -21.35 -29.95
C GLY A 57 -28.83 -19.88 -29.63
N GLY A 58 -27.78 -19.64 -28.84
CA GLY A 58 -27.38 -18.30 -28.40
C GLY A 58 -28.25 -17.69 -27.29
N LYS A 59 -29.23 -18.44 -26.77
CA LYS A 59 -29.99 -18.07 -25.57
C LYS A 59 -29.39 -18.74 -24.35
N VAL A 60 -29.43 -18.04 -23.23
CA VAL A 60 -28.96 -18.55 -21.94
C VAL A 60 -30.17 -18.63 -21.00
N GLU A 61 -30.35 -19.78 -20.39
CA GLU A 61 -31.32 -19.99 -19.31
C GLU A 61 -30.56 -20.42 -18.05
N ILE A 62 -31.03 -20.01 -16.88
CA ILE A 62 -30.39 -20.29 -15.60
C ILE A 62 -31.43 -20.72 -14.56
N ALA A 63 -31.04 -21.64 -13.68
CA ALA A 63 -31.84 -22.12 -12.56
C ALA A 63 -30.96 -22.20 -11.30
N GLY A 64 -31.55 -21.91 -10.13
CA GLY A 64 -30.96 -22.28 -8.85
C GLY A 64 -31.02 -23.80 -8.69
N ALA A 65 -29.92 -24.41 -8.25
CA ALA A 65 -29.85 -25.85 -7.98
C ALA A 65 -29.70 -26.05 -6.47
N ASN A 66 -28.48 -26.30 -5.99
CA ASN A 66 -28.23 -26.43 -4.55
C ASN A 66 -28.18 -25.09 -3.81
N GLY A 67 -28.15 -23.95 -4.53
CA GLY A 67 -28.16 -22.60 -3.95
C GLY A 67 -29.12 -21.65 -4.65
N GLU A 68 -29.48 -20.57 -3.95
CA GLU A 68 -30.30 -19.48 -4.49
C GLU A 68 -29.46 -18.49 -5.30
N LEU A 69 -30.07 -17.89 -6.32
CA LEU A 69 -29.46 -16.84 -7.14
C LEU A 69 -30.31 -15.56 -7.10
N ARG A 70 -29.65 -14.42 -7.32
CA ARG A 70 -30.31 -13.13 -7.52
C ARG A 70 -29.75 -12.44 -8.75
N THR A 71 -30.61 -12.02 -9.68
CA THR A 71 -30.18 -11.21 -10.82
C THR A 71 -30.24 -9.71 -10.50
N ALA A 72 -29.52 -8.88 -11.26
CA ALA A 72 -29.54 -7.43 -11.08
C ALA A 72 -30.92 -6.84 -11.43
N ALA A 73 -31.67 -7.51 -12.31
CA ALA A 73 -33.07 -7.20 -12.58
C ALA A 73 -34.01 -7.48 -11.38
N GLY A 74 -33.49 -8.01 -10.27
CA GLY A 74 -34.24 -8.29 -9.05
C GLY A 74 -34.97 -9.64 -9.06
N LEU A 75 -34.69 -10.50 -10.05
CA LEU A 75 -35.25 -11.84 -10.09
C LEU A 75 -34.54 -12.73 -9.05
N HIS A 76 -35.32 -13.37 -8.19
CA HIS A 76 -34.84 -14.37 -7.23
C HIS A 76 -35.13 -15.76 -7.78
N LEU A 77 -34.09 -16.57 -7.94
CA LEU A 77 -34.19 -17.95 -8.39
C LEU A 77 -33.95 -18.86 -7.19
N ALA A 78 -35.00 -19.53 -6.75
CA ALA A 78 -34.95 -20.42 -5.60
C ALA A 78 -34.08 -21.66 -5.87
N GLU A 79 -33.63 -22.31 -4.79
CA GLU A 79 -33.02 -23.63 -4.86
C GLU A 79 -33.98 -24.63 -5.54
N ASN A 80 -33.45 -25.47 -6.42
CA ASN A 80 -34.20 -26.39 -7.29
C ASN A 80 -35.32 -25.72 -8.11
N GLY A 81 -35.12 -24.47 -8.52
CA GLY A 81 -36.06 -23.74 -9.36
C GLY A 81 -36.07 -24.20 -10.83
N ASP A 82 -37.08 -23.76 -11.56
CA ASP A 82 -37.15 -23.98 -13.01
C ASP A 82 -36.18 -23.05 -13.75
N PHE A 83 -35.75 -23.48 -14.95
CA PHE A 83 -34.93 -22.65 -15.84
C PHE A 83 -35.67 -21.38 -16.23
N THR A 84 -35.00 -20.25 -16.04
CA THR A 84 -35.48 -18.93 -16.46
C THR A 84 -34.53 -18.33 -17.47
N ALA A 85 -35.07 -17.72 -18.53
CA ALA A 85 -34.26 -17.04 -19.53
C ALA A 85 -33.50 -15.86 -18.89
N LEU A 86 -32.20 -15.80 -19.13
CA LEU A 86 -31.31 -14.76 -18.66
C LEU A 86 -31.02 -13.79 -19.81
N GLU A 87 -31.26 -12.50 -19.59
CA GLU A 87 -30.93 -11.47 -20.58
C GLU A 87 -29.40 -11.33 -20.71
N PRO A 88 -28.87 -11.07 -21.92
CA PRO A 88 -27.45 -10.84 -22.11
C PRO A 88 -26.96 -9.68 -21.23
N LEU A 89 -25.83 -9.90 -20.54
CA LEU A 89 -25.20 -8.97 -19.61
C LEU A 89 -25.98 -8.70 -18.30
N ASP A 90 -27.05 -9.45 -18.00
CA ASP A 90 -27.65 -9.42 -16.65
C ASP A 90 -26.69 -10.05 -15.63
N VAL A 91 -26.46 -9.35 -14.52
CA VAL A 91 -25.52 -9.77 -13.48
C VAL A 91 -26.22 -10.68 -12.50
N VAL A 92 -25.75 -11.92 -12.41
CA VAL A 92 -26.23 -12.91 -11.46
C VAL A 92 -25.30 -12.93 -10.26
N SER A 93 -25.87 -12.84 -9.07
CA SER A 93 -25.22 -13.02 -7.78
C SER A 93 -25.49 -14.42 -7.23
N ALA A 94 -24.42 -15.16 -6.96
CA ALA A 94 -24.41 -16.47 -6.30
C ALA A 94 -23.45 -16.35 -5.09
N GLY A 95 -23.97 -16.36 -3.86
CA GLY A 95 -23.14 -16.09 -2.68
C GLY A 95 -22.41 -14.74 -2.76
N THR A 96 -21.07 -14.74 -2.69
CA THR A 96 -20.24 -13.53 -2.85
C THR A 96 -19.71 -13.31 -4.27
N THR A 97 -19.98 -14.26 -5.17
CA THR A 97 -19.56 -14.23 -6.57
C THR A 97 -20.66 -13.61 -7.44
N ARG A 98 -20.25 -12.71 -8.33
CA ARG A 98 -21.10 -12.11 -9.35
C ARG A 98 -20.55 -12.49 -10.71
N PHE A 99 -21.41 -12.89 -11.64
CA PHE A 99 -21.04 -13.20 -13.01
C PHE A 99 -22.14 -12.75 -13.97
N ALA A 100 -21.81 -12.62 -15.24
CA ALA A 100 -22.77 -12.30 -16.30
C ALA A 100 -22.48 -13.15 -17.54
N THR A 101 -23.50 -13.38 -18.37
CA THR A 101 -23.36 -14.11 -19.63
C THR A 101 -23.77 -13.25 -20.81
N GLY A 102 -23.11 -13.36 -21.94
CA GLY A 102 -23.47 -12.65 -23.16
C GLY A 102 -22.68 -13.13 -24.38
N PRO A 103 -23.05 -12.70 -25.59
CA PRO A 103 -22.25 -13.00 -26.78
C PRO A 103 -20.85 -12.39 -26.64
N ALA A 104 -19.84 -13.00 -27.27
CA ALA A 104 -18.46 -12.50 -27.25
C ALA A 104 -18.32 -11.06 -27.79
N THR A 105 -19.28 -10.60 -28.59
CA THR A 105 -19.38 -9.26 -29.19
C THR A 105 -20.11 -8.24 -28.31
N ALA A 106 -20.64 -8.65 -27.16
CA ALA A 106 -21.40 -7.77 -26.27
C ALA A 106 -20.56 -6.63 -25.70
N ASN A 107 -21.21 -5.52 -25.36
CA ASN A 107 -20.54 -4.37 -24.75
C ASN A 107 -20.30 -4.60 -23.25
N TRP A 108 -19.34 -5.45 -22.90
CA TRP A 108 -19.01 -5.80 -21.50
C TRP A 108 -18.63 -4.60 -20.62
N ALA A 109 -18.26 -3.46 -21.22
CA ALA A 109 -17.95 -2.23 -20.49
C ALA A 109 -19.20 -1.56 -19.88
N SER A 110 -20.42 -1.91 -20.30
CA SER A 110 -21.64 -1.31 -19.73
C SER A 110 -22.00 -1.84 -18.33
N ILE A 111 -21.42 -2.95 -17.89
CA ILE A 111 -21.77 -3.59 -16.61
C ILE A 111 -20.97 -3.00 -15.44
N THR A 112 -19.86 -2.30 -15.70
CA THR A 112 -18.93 -1.83 -14.66
C THR A 112 -19.41 -0.63 -13.84
N ASP A 113 -20.47 0.08 -14.25
CA ASP A 113 -20.83 1.37 -13.66
C ASP A 113 -21.92 1.32 -12.55
N ASP A 114 -22.70 0.24 -12.43
CA ASP A 114 -23.89 0.22 -11.54
C ASP A 114 -23.77 -0.65 -10.26
N ALA A 115 -22.63 -1.30 -10.02
CA ALA A 115 -22.52 -2.37 -9.01
C ALA A 115 -22.44 -1.93 -7.52
N GLY A 116 -22.76 -0.66 -7.19
CA GLY A 116 -22.46 -0.04 -5.89
C GLY A 116 -23.63 0.49 -5.04
N VAL A 117 -24.90 0.46 -5.49
CA VAL A 117 -25.99 1.08 -4.72
C VAL A 117 -26.78 0.02 -3.94
N GLY A 118 -26.59 -0.02 -2.61
CA GLY A 118 -27.43 -0.79 -1.70
C GLY A 118 -28.90 -0.34 -1.69
N PRO A 119 -29.82 -1.09 -1.07
CA PRO A 119 -31.25 -0.81 -1.12
C PRO A 119 -31.55 0.60 -0.58
N ALA A 120 -32.14 1.42 -1.45
CA ALA A 120 -32.50 2.81 -1.16
C ALA A 120 -33.56 2.86 -0.05
N GLU A 121 -33.10 3.19 1.16
CA GLU A 121 -33.94 3.68 2.23
C GLU A 121 -34.66 4.96 1.75
N ALA A 122 -35.99 4.95 1.83
CA ALA A 122 -36.88 5.97 1.26
C ALA A 122 -36.58 7.39 1.80
N ARG A 123 -35.70 8.12 1.10
CA ARG A 123 -35.51 9.55 1.33
C ARG A 123 -36.65 10.34 0.69
N ARG A 124 -37.49 10.89 1.57
CA ARG A 124 -38.50 11.91 1.25
C ARG A 124 -37.86 13.05 0.45
N THR A 125 -38.49 13.35 -0.68
CA THR A 125 -38.17 14.43 -1.62
C THR A 125 -38.28 15.81 -0.94
N PRO A 126 -37.22 16.64 -0.90
CA PRO A 126 -37.38 18.07 -0.66
C PRO A 126 -37.78 18.77 -1.96
N ALA A 127 -38.70 19.73 -1.83
CA ALA A 127 -39.29 20.50 -2.91
C ALA A 127 -38.25 21.25 -3.77
N ALA A 128 -38.52 21.28 -5.07
CA ALA A 128 -37.73 21.96 -6.10
C ALA A 128 -37.64 23.48 -5.89
N PRO A 129 -36.45 24.10 -6.02
CA PRO A 129 -36.35 25.52 -6.27
C PRO A 129 -36.52 25.83 -7.76
N ARG A 130 -37.26 26.93 -7.99
CA ARG A 130 -37.68 27.49 -9.27
C ARG A 130 -36.53 27.78 -10.23
N ALA A 131 -36.81 27.53 -11.50
CA ALA A 131 -36.07 28.04 -12.65
C ALA A 131 -35.93 29.57 -12.61
N GLN A 132 -34.69 30.05 -12.74
CA GLN A 132 -34.42 31.41 -13.17
C GLN A 132 -33.64 31.36 -14.48
N SER A 133 -34.33 31.77 -15.53
CA SER A 133 -33.80 32.10 -16.83
C SER A 133 -32.85 33.30 -16.73
N ILE A 134 -31.59 33.11 -17.11
CA ILE A 134 -30.71 34.23 -17.45
C ILE A 134 -30.37 34.09 -18.94
N THR A 135 -31.06 34.92 -19.69
CA THR A 135 -30.75 35.31 -21.05
C THR A 135 -29.38 35.99 -21.10
N SER A 136 -28.51 35.55 -22.01
CA SER A 136 -27.54 36.47 -22.61
C SER A 136 -27.41 36.18 -24.10
N ARG A 137 -27.47 37.28 -24.83
CA ARG A 137 -27.65 37.43 -26.27
C ARG A 137 -26.33 37.97 -26.81
N ARG A 138 -25.99 37.55 -28.05
CA ARG A 138 -25.00 38.13 -28.98
C ARG A 138 -23.53 37.74 -28.77
N LEU A 139 -22.96 37.03 -29.74
CA LEU A 139 -22.25 37.67 -30.84
C LEU A 139 -22.18 36.72 -32.05
N SER A 140 -22.53 37.28 -33.19
CA SER A 140 -22.50 36.69 -34.53
C SER A 140 -21.25 37.15 -35.28
N LEU A 141 -20.86 36.36 -36.29
CA LEU A 141 -20.05 36.69 -37.49
C LEU A 141 -18.55 36.36 -37.43
N GLY A 142 -18.14 35.52 -38.38
CA GLY A 142 -16.85 35.63 -39.06
C GLY A 142 -16.08 34.32 -39.18
N LEU A 143 -16.19 33.62 -40.33
CA LEU A 143 -15.08 33.03 -41.10
C LEU A 143 -15.60 32.05 -42.17
N SER A 144 -16.13 32.62 -43.25
CA SER A 144 -16.32 31.95 -44.54
C SER A 144 -15.45 32.68 -45.56
N ALA A 145 -14.14 32.37 -45.56
CA ALA A 145 -13.14 33.00 -46.43
C ALA A 145 -12.02 32.05 -46.90
N ALA A 146 -12.30 30.75 -47.08
CA ALA A 146 -11.31 29.79 -47.59
C ALA A 146 -11.70 29.13 -48.94
N ALA A 147 -12.91 29.36 -49.44
CA ALA A 147 -13.40 28.70 -50.66
C ALA A 147 -13.22 29.50 -51.97
N ALA A 148 -12.81 30.79 -51.89
CA ALA A 148 -12.71 31.67 -53.06
C ALA A 148 -11.30 31.74 -53.70
N ALA A 149 -10.26 31.24 -53.02
CA ALA A 149 -8.89 31.29 -53.54
C ALA A 149 -8.53 30.11 -54.47
N LEU A 150 -9.29 29.02 -54.45
CA LEU A 150 -9.02 27.82 -55.25
C LEU A 150 -9.61 27.87 -56.67
N VAL A 151 -10.50 28.82 -56.96
CA VAL A 151 -11.13 28.95 -58.30
C VAL A 151 -10.36 29.92 -59.20
N LEU A 152 -9.51 30.81 -58.65
CA LEU A 152 -8.70 31.74 -59.45
C LEU A 152 -7.34 31.19 -59.90
N ALA A 153 -6.84 30.11 -59.28
CA ALA A 153 -5.57 29.48 -59.69
C ALA A 153 -5.73 28.50 -60.89
N ALA A 154 -6.94 28.02 -61.17
CA ALA A 154 -7.20 27.08 -62.27
C ALA A 154 -7.51 27.75 -63.62
N GLY A 155 -7.80 29.06 -63.63
CA GLY A 155 -8.22 29.78 -64.85
C GLY A 155 -7.11 30.33 -65.74
N LEU A 156 -5.86 30.35 -65.28
CA LEU A 156 -4.76 31.04 -65.98
C LEU A 156 -3.81 30.11 -66.76
N TRP A 157 -4.10 28.81 -66.84
CA TRP A 157 -3.24 27.85 -67.54
C TRP A 157 -3.68 27.54 -68.98
N PHE A 158 -4.80 28.13 -69.46
CA PHE A 158 -5.40 27.75 -70.75
C PHE A 158 -5.14 28.70 -71.93
N LEU A 159 -4.31 29.73 -71.80
CA LEU A 159 -4.12 30.75 -72.85
C LEU A 159 -2.66 31.15 -73.11
N VAL A 160 -1.77 30.19 -73.36
CA VAL A 160 -0.52 30.49 -74.07
C VAL A 160 -0.36 29.54 -75.27
N PRO A 161 -0.36 30.06 -76.52
CA PRO A 161 -0.25 29.26 -77.71
C PRO A 161 1.19 28.81 -77.96
N SER A 162 1.31 27.55 -78.37
CA SER A 162 2.46 26.89 -78.96
C SER A 162 2.88 27.53 -80.29
N ALA A 163 4.13 27.96 -80.41
CA ALA A 163 4.82 28.10 -81.70
C ALA A 163 6.35 28.13 -81.50
N GLY A 164 7.07 27.26 -82.21
CA GLY A 164 8.49 27.44 -82.49
C GLY A 164 9.40 26.26 -82.18
N SER A 165 9.33 25.21 -83.01
CA SER A 165 10.39 24.20 -83.14
C SER A 165 11.67 24.84 -83.69
N GLY A 166 12.83 24.48 -83.12
CA GLY A 166 14.11 24.69 -83.80
C GLY A 166 15.34 24.67 -82.91
N LEU A 167 16.18 23.65 -83.13
CA LEU A 167 17.61 23.55 -82.81
C LEU A 167 17.98 22.94 -81.44
N VAL A 168 18.17 21.61 -81.52
CA VAL A 168 19.17 20.77 -80.84
C VAL A 168 20.19 21.55 -80.00
N ALA A 169 19.97 21.57 -78.70
CA ALA A 169 20.99 21.74 -77.68
C ALA A 169 20.71 20.70 -76.59
N ALA A 170 21.74 20.03 -76.09
CA ALA A 170 21.64 19.09 -74.99
C ALA A 170 20.96 19.76 -73.79
N ALA A 171 19.65 19.55 -73.61
CA ALA A 171 18.92 19.99 -72.44
C ALA A 171 19.38 19.10 -71.27
N THR A 172 20.41 19.56 -70.56
CA THR A 172 20.72 19.09 -69.22
C THR A 172 19.43 19.10 -68.41
N ASP A 173 18.95 17.90 -68.07
CA ASP A 173 17.73 17.58 -67.34
C ASP A 173 17.66 18.48 -66.07
N ALA A 174 16.92 19.59 -66.17
CA ALA A 174 16.84 20.62 -65.13
C ALA A 174 15.93 20.22 -63.95
N ARG A 175 15.89 18.92 -63.64
CA ARG A 175 15.25 18.42 -62.42
C ARG A 175 16.05 18.88 -61.22
N ARG A 176 15.35 19.30 -60.16
CA ARG A 176 16.01 19.76 -58.93
C ARG A 176 16.81 18.59 -58.33
N PRO A 177 18.01 18.84 -57.77
CA PRO A 177 18.86 17.77 -57.20
C PRO A 177 18.11 16.87 -56.21
N VAL A 178 17.25 17.44 -55.35
CA VAL A 178 16.43 16.69 -54.39
C VAL A 178 15.47 15.68 -55.04
N GLU A 179 14.92 15.99 -56.22
CA GLU A 179 14.00 15.10 -56.95
C GLU A 179 14.76 13.90 -57.52
N ARG A 180 15.94 14.15 -58.09
CA ARG A 180 16.81 13.07 -58.61
C ARG A 180 17.25 12.10 -57.51
N VAL A 181 17.66 12.65 -56.36
CA VAL A 181 18.04 11.84 -55.19
C VAL A 181 16.85 11.06 -54.64
N ARG A 182 15.67 11.69 -54.54
CA ARG A 182 14.44 11.02 -54.09
C ARG A 182 14.04 9.87 -55.01
N ASP A 183 14.08 10.09 -56.33
CA ASP A 183 13.77 9.07 -57.33
C ASP A 183 14.76 7.90 -57.23
N ALA A 184 16.05 8.18 -57.10
CA ALA A 184 17.09 7.16 -56.95
C ALA A 184 16.91 6.31 -55.68
N VAL A 185 16.63 6.95 -54.55
CA VAL A 185 16.36 6.26 -53.27
C VAL A 185 15.07 5.43 -53.33
N ALA A 186 14.03 5.92 -54.01
CA ALA A 186 12.74 5.25 -54.12
C ALA A 186 12.75 3.96 -54.97
N GLN A 187 13.82 3.72 -55.74
CA GLN A 187 14.02 2.46 -56.48
C GLN A 187 14.14 1.24 -55.56
N PHE A 188 14.55 1.46 -54.31
CA PHE A 188 14.68 0.40 -53.31
C PHE A 188 13.41 0.29 -52.45
N PRO A 189 12.89 -0.92 -52.19
CA PRO A 189 11.73 -1.10 -51.30
C PRO A 189 11.93 -0.48 -49.91
N PHE A 190 13.13 -0.61 -49.34
CA PHE A 190 13.50 -0.02 -48.05
C PHE A 190 13.77 1.50 -48.13
N GLY A 191 14.13 2.01 -49.32
CA GLY A 191 14.43 3.43 -49.53
C GLY A 191 13.21 4.34 -49.40
N LYS A 192 11.99 3.80 -49.63
CA LYS A 192 10.73 4.54 -49.50
C LYS A 192 10.46 5.09 -48.09
N ARG A 193 11.13 4.55 -47.07
CA ARG A 193 11.01 4.98 -45.67
C ARG A 193 12.05 6.03 -45.27
N LEU A 194 13.00 6.35 -46.16
CA LEU A 194 14.07 7.30 -45.88
C LEU A 194 13.59 8.72 -46.14
N ALA A 195 13.97 9.64 -45.25
CA ALA A 195 13.71 11.05 -45.40
C ALA A 195 14.74 11.66 -46.34
N VAL A 196 14.27 12.33 -47.40
CA VAL A 196 15.10 13.11 -48.32
C VAL A 196 14.70 14.58 -48.17
N THR A 197 15.60 15.37 -47.58
CA THR A 197 15.38 16.79 -47.26
C THR A 197 16.45 17.65 -47.92
N GLU A 198 16.06 18.82 -48.40
CA GLU A 198 16.98 19.83 -48.94
C GLU A 198 17.11 20.96 -47.93
N GLU A 199 18.34 21.31 -47.54
CA GLU A 199 18.62 22.47 -46.68
C GLU A 199 18.62 23.77 -47.48
N VAL A 200 18.65 24.91 -46.77
CA VAL A 200 18.55 26.26 -47.37
C VAL A 200 19.71 26.57 -48.33
N ASP A 201 20.85 25.91 -48.15
CA ASP A 201 22.04 26.02 -49.00
C ASP A 201 21.98 25.15 -50.27
N GLY A 202 20.89 24.39 -50.46
CA GLY A 202 20.72 23.44 -51.56
C GLY A 202 21.34 22.07 -51.31
N THR A 203 21.96 21.83 -50.14
CA THR A 203 22.51 20.52 -49.79
C THR A 203 21.38 19.52 -49.53
N VAL A 204 21.42 18.39 -50.24
CA VAL A 204 20.45 17.31 -50.05
C VAL A 204 20.94 16.32 -48.99
N PHE A 205 20.10 16.03 -48.00
CA PHE A 205 20.34 15.03 -46.96
C PHE A 205 19.40 13.84 -47.11
N VAL A 206 19.96 12.64 -47.01
CA VAL A 206 19.22 11.37 -46.93
C VAL A 206 19.41 10.78 -45.54
N GLY A 207 18.34 10.77 -44.75
CA GLY A 207 18.33 10.32 -43.36
C GLY A 207 17.35 9.18 -43.10
N GLY A 208 17.68 8.31 -42.14
CA GLY A 208 16.75 7.28 -41.68
C GLY A 208 17.44 5.98 -41.27
N TYR A 209 16.64 4.91 -41.26
CA TYR A 209 17.04 3.60 -40.79
C TYR A 209 16.98 2.59 -41.92
N VAL A 210 18.01 1.75 -42.00
CA VAL A 210 18.06 0.59 -42.91
C VAL A 210 18.33 -0.67 -42.09
N GLY A 211 17.83 -1.80 -42.54
CA GLY A 211 17.96 -3.07 -41.83
C GLY A 211 19.40 -3.57 -41.80
N GLU A 212 20.05 -3.59 -42.96
CA GLU A 212 21.34 -4.27 -43.16
C GLU A 212 22.45 -3.38 -43.77
N PRO A 213 23.74 -3.69 -43.54
CA PRO A 213 24.86 -2.94 -44.12
C PRO A 213 24.87 -2.92 -45.65
N VAL A 214 24.32 -3.96 -46.30
CA VAL A 214 24.19 -4.02 -47.77
C VAL A 214 23.20 -2.98 -48.29
N GLU A 215 22.11 -2.74 -47.57
CA GLU A 215 21.10 -1.73 -47.92
C GLU A 215 21.70 -0.33 -47.81
N ARG A 216 22.47 -0.05 -46.75
CA ARG A 216 23.20 1.21 -46.59
C ARG A 216 24.11 1.47 -47.79
N ARG A 217 24.89 0.47 -48.22
CA ARG A 217 25.79 0.59 -49.38
C ARG A 217 25.02 0.86 -50.67
N ALA A 218 23.88 0.20 -50.86
CA ALA A 218 23.01 0.41 -52.02
C ALA A 218 22.49 1.86 -52.07
N ILE A 219 22.01 2.41 -50.95
CA ILE A 219 21.56 3.80 -50.88
C ILE A 219 22.72 4.77 -51.10
N VAL A 220 23.86 4.57 -50.44
CA VAL A 220 25.03 5.45 -50.62
C VAL A 220 25.49 5.48 -52.07
N GLY A 221 25.49 4.34 -52.77
CA GLY A 221 25.78 4.25 -54.20
C GLY A 221 24.76 5.05 -55.03
N ALA A 222 23.47 4.77 -54.84
CA ALA A 222 22.40 5.42 -55.59
C ALA A 222 22.34 6.95 -55.38
N VAL A 223 22.61 7.41 -54.15
CA VAL A 223 22.66 8.85 -53.84
C VAL A 223 23.86 9.51 -54.52
N ARG A 224 25.04 8.89 -54.47
CA ARG A 224 26.25 9.42 -55.10
C ARG A 224 26.12 9.51 -56.63
N ASP A 225 25.51 8.51 -57.25
CA ASP A 225 25.29 8.48 -58.70
C ASP A 225 24.25 9.51 -59.14
N ALA A 226 23.32 9.91 -58.25
CA ALA A 226 22.31 10.93 -58.51
C ALA A 226 22.80 12.36 -58.26
N ASP A 227 23.63 12.57 -57.22
CA ASP A 227 24.21 13.87 -56.85
C ASP A 227 25.44 13.70 -55.95
N GLU A 228 26.61 14.16 -56.42
CA GLU A 228 27.86 14.10 -55.65
C GLU A 228 27.84 14.98 -54.38
N ALA A 229 27.01 16.02 -54.34
CA ALA A 229 26.92 16.93 -53.20
C ALA A 229 26.03 16.39 -52.06
N ALA A 230 25.22 15.36 -52.31
CA ALA A 230 24.28 14.83 -51.33
C ALA A 230 24.98 14.12 -50.16
N ARG A 231 24.42 14.28 -48.95
CA ARG A 231 24.96 13.70 -47.71
C ARG A 231 24.04 12.62 -47.17
N VAL A 232 24.61 11.47 -46.79
CA VAL A 232 23.85 10.30 -46.33
C VAL A 232 24.11 10.05 -44.85
N ARG A 233 23.05 10.09 -44.03
CA ARG A 233 23.06 9.80 -42.58
C ARG A 233 22.12 8.63 -42.29
N LEU A 234 22.60 7.42 -42.53
CA LEU A 234 21.83 6.18 -42.32
C LEU A 234 22.35 5.39 -41.13
N VAL A 235 21.43 4.98 -40.27
CA VAL A 235 21.69 4.05 -39.16
C VAL A 235 21.33 2.64 -39.61
N VAL A 236 22.22 1.68 -39.33
CA VAL A 236 22.01 0.27 -39.66
C VAL A 236 21.48 -0.46 -38.44
N LEU A 237 20.23 -0.93 -38.50
CA LEU A 237 19.54 -1.52 -37.36
C LEU A 237 20.20 -2.82 -36.86
N SER A 238 20.76 -3.65 -37.74
CA SER A 238 21.47 -4.87 -37.33
C SER A 238 22.76 -4.58 -36.56
N SER A 239 23.49 -3.52 -36.93
CA SER A 239 24.65 -3.04 -36.18
C SER A 239 24.24 -2.47 -34.82
N ALA A 240 23.22 -1.59 -34.78
CA ALA A 240 22.69 -1.04 -33.54
C ALA A 240 22.21 -2.16 -32.59
N ARG A 241 21.49 -3.17 -33.11
CA ARG A 241 21.05 -4.33 -32.32
C ARG A 241 22.23 -5.07 -31.69
N SER A 242 23.29 -5.32 -32.46
CA SER A 242 24.48 -6.01 -31.97
C SER A 242 25.20 -5.20 -30.88
N GLU A 243 25.28 -3.88 -31.06
CA GLU A 243 25.89 -2.97 -30.09
C GLU A 243 25.09 -2.89 -28.79
N ILE A 244 23.76 -2.73 -28.86
CA ILE A 244 22.88 -2.76 -27.68
C ILE A 244 23.02 -4.09 -26.94
N ALA A 245 23.01 -5.22 -27.67
CA ALA A 245 23.16 -6.54 -27.08
C ALA A 245 24.49 -6.69 -26.34
N ASN A 246 25.59 -6.21 -26.93
CA ASN A 246 26.91 -6.23 -26.30
C ASN A 246 26.92 -5.39 -25.01
N LEU A 247 26.46 -4.13 -25.08
CA LEU A 247 26.40 -3.21 -23.94
C LEU A 247 25.59 -3.78 -22.76
N LEU A 248 24.44 -4.40 -23.05
CA LEU A 248 23.60 -5.00 -22.01
C LEU A 248 24.19 -6.31 -21.46
N SER A 249 24.81 -7.13 -22.30
CA SER A 249 25.37 -8.43 -21.87
C SER A 249 26.54 -8.30 -20.88
N GLU A 250 27.30 -7.21 -20.95
CA GLU A 250 28.45 -6.95 -20.08
C GLU A 250 28.02 -6.62 -18.64
N ARG A 251 26.95 -5.83 -18.46
CA ARG A 251 26.58 -5.25 -17.16
C ARG A 251 25.18 -5.61 -16.67
N PHE A 252 24.23 -5.87 -17.57
CA PHE A 252 22.80 -5.99 -17.27
C PHE A 252 22.18 -7.25 -17.91
N LYS A 253 22.69 -8.43 -17.53
CA LYS A 253 22.31 -9.73 -18.11
C LYS A 253 20.82 -10.09 -17.98
N THR A 254 20.09 -9.46 -17.06
CA THR A 254 18.65 -9.69 -16.84
C THR A 254 17.75 -8.85 -17.75
N LEU A 255 18.33 -7.91 -18.51
CA LEU A 255 17.57 -7.06 -19.41
C LEU A 255 17.52 -7.65 -20.82
N SER A 256 16.37 -7.48 -21.46
CA SER A 256 16.15 -7.68 -22.89
C SER A 256 15.75 -6.36 -23.54
N PHE A 257 15.76 -6.30 -24.87
CA PHE A 257 15.35 -5.10 -25.58
C PHE A 257 14.62 -5.45 -26.88
N ALA A 258 13.75 -4.53 -27.30
CA ALA A 258 13.13 -4.53 -28.62
C ALA A 258 13.57 -3.27 -29.36
N LEU A 259 14.02 -3.42 -30.61
CA LEU A 259 14.40 -2.32 -31.51
C LEU A 259 13.48 -2.37 -32.73
N ASP A 260 12.71 -1.29 -32.92
CA ASP A 260 11.78 -1.17 -34.05
C ASP A 260 12.46 -0.68 -35.34
N ASP A 261 11.67 -0.57 -36.42
CA ASP A 261 12.17 -0.16 -37.74
C ASP A 261 12.41 1.36 -37.88
N LYS A 262 12.09 2.14 -36.83
CA LYS A 262 12.31 3.58 -36.71
C LYS A 262 13.44 3.91 -35.73
N GLY A 263 14.21 2.91 -35.31
CA GLY A 263 15.33 3.09 -34.41
C GLY A 263 14.95 3.37 -32.95
N ALA A 264 13.69 3.12 -32.56
CA ALA A 264 13.26 3.26 -31.17
C ALA A 264 13.53 1.96 -30.40
N VAL A 265 14.10 2.10 -29.21
CA VAL A 265 14.46 0.98 -28.33
C VAL A 265 13.56 0.98 -27.11
N THR A 266 13.03 -0.18 -26.74
CA THR A 266 12.38 -0.40 -25.44
C THR A 266 13.16 -1.44 -24.65
N LEU A 267 13.67 -1.06 -23.48
CA LEU A 267 14.34 -1.97 -22.55
C LEU A 267 13.32 -2.65 -21.65
N ASN A 268 13.37 -3.97 -21.52
CA ASN A 268 12.47 -4.78 -20.71
C ASN A 268 13.27 -5.63 -19.72
N GLY A 269 12.68 -5.98 -18.59
CA GLY A 269 13.29 -6.86 -17.58
C GLY A 269 13.09 -6.34 -16.17
N VAL A 270 13.89 -6.84 -15.23
CA VAL A 270 13.82 -6.45 -13.82
C VAL A 270 15.19 -5.98 -13.35
N LEU A 271 15.21 -4.77 -12.79
CA LEU A 271 16.33 -4.20 -12.04
C LEU A 271 15.76 -3.49 -10.81
N LEU A 272 15.94 -4.09 -9.64
CA LEU A 272 15.30 -3.61 -8.41
C LEU A 272 15.72 -2.20 -8.00
N ASP A 273 16.99 -1.84 -8.24
CA ASP A 273 17.51 -0.50 -7.99
C ASP A 273 17.13 0.47 -9.14
N PRO A 274 16.32 1.51 -8.88
CA PRO A 274 15.93 2.49 -9.89
C PRO A 274 17.12 3.20 -10.53
N LYS A 275 18.22 3.44 -9.77
CA LYS A 275 19.41 4.10 -10.31
C LYS A 275 20.14 3.22 -11.32
N GLN A 276 20.13 1.90 -11.12
CA GLN A 276 20.69 0.96 -12.08
C GLN A 276 19.83 0.88 -13.35
N ALA A 277 18.50 0.92 -13.21
CA ALA A 277 17.60 0.97 -14.36
C ALA A 277 17.81 2.25 -15.19
N GLU A 278 17.93 3.41 -14.55
CA GLU A 278 18.27 4.67 -15.22
C GLU A 278 19.66 4.63 -15.88
N ALA A 279 20.65 4.05 -15.20
CA ALA A 279 21.99 3.88 -15.76
C ALA A 279 22.00 2.95 -16.98
N ALA A 280 21.16 1.91 -17.02
CA ALA A 280 21.02 1.04 -18.19
C ALA A 280 20.41 1.79 -19.39
N VAL A 281 19.39 2.62 -19.15
CA VAL A 281 18.78 3.48 -20.18
C VAL A 281 19.80 4.50 -20.70
N GLY A 282 20.57 5.14 -19.81
CA GLY A 282 21.63 6.07 -20.17
C GLY A 282 22.75 5.40 -20.99
N LEU A 283 23.19 4.20 -20.58
CA LEU A 283 24.22 3.45 -21.28
C LEU A 283 23.82 3.14 -22.73
N VAL A 284 22.58 2.71 -22.98
CA VAL A 284 22.10 2.44 -24.34
C VAL A 284 21.91 3.72 -25.15
N ARG A 285 21.38 4.77 -24.53
CA ARG A 285 21.15 6.06 -25.19
C ARG A 285 22.46 6.73 -25.63
N ASP A 286 23.46 6.73 -24.77
CA ASP A 286 24.73 7.41 -25.01
C ASP A 286 25.72 6.52 -25.77
N GLY A 287 25.60 5.20 -25.61
CA GLY A 287 26.49 4.21 -26.23
C GLY A 287 26.17 3.90 -27.68
N VAL A 288 24.94 4.13 -28.15
CA VAL A 288 24.52 3.75 -29.51
C VAL A 288 24.09 4.98 -30.30
N ALA A 289 24.94 5.41 -31.22
CA ALA A 289 24.69 6.61 -32.02
C ALA A 289 23.52 6.41 -32.99
N GLY A 290 22.63 7.40 -33.04
CA GLY A 290 21.56 7.48 -34.05
C GLY A 290 20.27 6.75 -33.69
N LEU A 291 20.08 6.29 -32.45
CA LEU A 291 18.76 5.85 -31.98
C LEU A 291 17.76 7.02 -31.97
N SER A 292 16.49 6.76 -32.31
CA SER A 292 15.46 7.81 -32.27
C SER A 292 14.98 8.07 -30.84
N SER A 293 14.85 7.02 -30.03
CA SER A 293 14.42 7.10 -28.64
C SER A 293 14.79 5.82 -27.87
N VAL A 294 14.93 5.96 -26.55
CA VAL A 294 15.13 4.82 -25.64
C VAL A 294 14.10 4.92 -24.52
N ALA A 295 13.12 4.03 -24.54
CA ALA A 295 12.09 3.87 -23.53
C ALA A 295 12.46 2.77 -22.53
N SER A 296 11.95 2.89 -21.30
CA SER A 296 12.12 1.89 -20.25
C SER A 296 10.79 1.26 -19.90
N ALA A 297 10.73 -0.06 -20.05
CA ALA A 297 9.73 -0.94 -19.45
C ALA A 297 10.40 -1.86 -18.40
N ILE A 298 11.50 -1.39 -17.80
CA ILE A 298 12.23 -2.09 -16.74
C ILE A 298 11.41 -1.98 -15.45
N ARG A 299 11.08 -3.12 -14.83
CA ARG A 299 10.41 -3.16 -13.53
C ARG A 299 11.46 -2.97 -12.42
N THR A 300 11.20 -1.99 -11.57
CA THR A 300 12.01 -1.63 -10.39
C THR A 300 11.29 -1.99 -9.09
N ALA A 301 11.97 -1.94 -7.94
CA ALA A 301 11.35 -2.22 -6.66
C ALA A 301 10.11 -1.33 -6.38
N PRO A 302 10.12 0.00 -6.65
CA PRO A 302 8.91 0.83 -6.51
C PRO A 302 7.75 0.41 -7.41
N THR A 303 8.00 0.07 -8.68
CA THR A 303 6.93 -0.38 -9.58
C THR A 303 6.37 -1.75 -9.14
N LEU A 304 7.24 -2.66 -8.69
CA LEU A 304 6.81 -3.95 -8.16
C LEU A 304 6.03 -3.81 -6.85
N LEU A 305 6.40 -2.87 -5.97
CA LEU A 305 5.63 -2.56 -4.77
C LEU A 305 4.22 -2.08 -5.13
N ALA A 306 4.07 -1.20 -6.13
CA ALA A 306 2.76 -0.72 -6.57
C ALA A 306 1.87 -1.87 -7.09
N ASP A 307 2.46 -2.80 -7.86
CA ASP A 307 1.77 -4.00 -8.35
C ASP A 307 1.32 -4.91 -7.18
N VAL A 308 2.18 -5.10 -6.18
CA VAL A 308 1.89 -5.90 -4.97
C VAL A 308 0.83 -5.23 -4.09
N GLN A 309 0.84 -3.91 -3.97
CA GLN A 309 -0.21 -3.17 -3.27
C GLN A 309 -1.57 -3.32 -3.97
N SER A 310 -1.57 -3.29 -5.30
CA SER A 310 -2.77 -3.56 -6.11
C SER A 310 -3.27 -5.00 -5.91
N LEU A 311 -2.37 -5.97 -5.77
CA LEU A 311 -2.72 -7.35 -5.40
C LEU A 311 -3.36 -7.42 -4.01
N ALA A 312 -2.77 -6.73 -3.02
CA ALA A 312 -3.29 -6.67 -1.66
C ALA A 312 -4.69 -6.03 -1.56
N GLU A 313 -4.98 -5.04 -2.41
CA GLU A 313 -6.30 -4.43 -2.53
C GLU A 313 -7.34 -5.42 -3.07
N ARG A 314 -7.01 -6.13 -4.15
CA ARG A 314 -7.89 -7.19 -4.71
C ARG A 314 -8.13 -8.31 -3.70
N SER A 315 -7.12 -8.68 -2.93
CA SER A 315 -7.22 -9.64 -1.82
C SER A 315 -7.86 -9.06 -0.56
N ARG A 316 -8.29 -7.79 -0.52
CA ARG A 316 -8.96 -7.15 0.62
C ARG A 316 -8.17 -7.20 1.95
N ILE A 317 -6.85 -7.28 1.87
CA ILE A 317 -5.94 -7.25 3.04
C ILE A 317 -5.25 -5.90 3.21
N ARG A 318 -5.30 -5.02 2.19
CA ARG A 318 -4.64 -3.70 2.21
C ARG A 318 -4.96 -2.85 3.44
N PRO A 319 -6.20 -2.84 3.97
CA PRO A 319 -6.50 -2.09 5.20
C PRO A 319 -5.85 -2.67 6.45
N LEU A 320 -5.35 -3.90 6.42
CA LEU A 320 -4.85 -4.60 7.60
C LEU A 320 -3.33 -4.79 7.54
N VAL A 321 -2.77 -4.82 6.33
CA VAL A 321 -1.36 -5.06 6.06
C VAL A 321 -0.75 -3.90 5.28
N ILE A 322 0.33 -3.34 5.83
CA ILE A 322 1.12 -2.27 5.26
C ILE A 322 2.30 -2.88 4.51
N PHE A 323 2.44 -2.51 3.23
CA PHE A 323 3.55 -2.91 2.37
C PHE A 323 4.48 -1.73 2.13
N ARG A 324 5.77 -1.92 2.39
CA ARG A 324 6.83 -0.90 2.19
C ARG A 324 8.09 -1.53 1.57
N LEU A 325 8.97 -0.70 1.02
CA LEU A 325 10.30 -1.15 0.60
C LEU A 325 11.30 -1.08 1.76
N ASP A 326 12.11 -2.12 1.92
CA ASP A 326 13.33 -2.13 2.73
C ASP A 326 14.53 -2.40 1.80
N GLY A 327 14.96 -1.38 1.08
CA GLY A 327 15.93 -1.54 -0.01
C GLY A 327 15.31 -2.32 -1.19
N ASN A 328 15.86 -3.49 -1.50
CA ASN A 328 15.42 -4.34 -2.61
C ASN A 328 14.45 -5.46 -2.19
N LEU A 329 13.82 -5.35 -1.03
CA LEU A 329 12.80 -6.29 -0.56
C LEU A 329 11.52 -5.54 -0.17
N ILE A 330 10.38 -6.20 -0.28
CA ILE A 330 9.11 -5.69 0.24
C ILE A 330 8.95 -6.19 1.67
N GLU A 331 8.60 -5.31 2.60
CA GLU A 331 8.17 -5.69 3.94
C GLU A 331 6.66 -5.51 4.07
N ALA A 332 5.97 -6.58 4.48
CA ALA A 332 4.58 -6.57 4.90
C ALA A 332 4.50 -6.61 6.43
N SER A 333 3.76 -5.68 7.02
CA SER A 333 3.57 -5.58 8.48
C SER A 333 2.09 -5.33 8.79
N GLY A 334 1.55 -6.01 9.78
CA GLY A 334 0.14 -5.87 10.14
C GLY A 334 -0.36 -6.96 11.08
N VAL A 335 -1.61 -6.81 11.50
CA VAL A 335 -2.33 -7.78 12.31
C VAL A 335 -3.58 -8.17 11.55
N LEU A 336 -3.79 -9.46 11.35
CA LEU A 336 -4.94 -9.99 10.64
C LEU A 336 -5.89 -10.69 11.62
N PRO A 337 -7.19 -10.42 11.58
CA PRO A 337 -8.16 -11.20 12.33
C PRO A 337 -8.39 -12.57 11.66
N VAL A 338 -8.93 -13.53 12.42
CA VAL A 338 -9.08 -14.93 12.00
C VAL A 338 -9.87 -15.07 10.70
N GLU A 339 -10.90 -14.26 10.50
CA GLU A 339 -11.71 -14.24 9.28
C GLU A 339 -10.99 -13.70 8.03
N LYS A 340 -9.75 -13.22 8.19
CA LYS A 340 -8.90 -12.73 7.09
C LYS A 340 -7.72 -13.66 6.79
N ILE A 341 -7.72 -14.88 7.33
CA ILE A 341 -6.74 -15.91 6.98
C ILE A 341 -6.81 -16.24 5.49
N ASP A 342 -7.99 -16.59 4.96
CA ASP A 342 -8.09 -17.03 3.56
C ASP A 342 -7.68 -15.94 2.55
N PRO A 343 -8.11 -14.67 2.69
CA PRO A 343 -7.63 -13.60 1.81
C PRO A 343 -6.12 -13.35 1.90
N TRP A 344 -5.51 -13.52 3.07
CA TRP A 344 -4.06 -13.42 3.25
C TRP A 344 -3.31 -14.58 2.61
N VAL A 345 -3.78 -15.80 2.81
CA VAL A 345 -3.24 -16.98 2.13
C VAL A 345 -3.34 -16.81 0.62
N GLY A 346 -4.50 -16.40 0.10
CA GLY A 346 -4.70 -16.16 -1.33
C GLY A 346 -3.77 -15.07 -1.87
N PHE A 347 -3.54 -14.00 -1.09
CA PHE A 347 -2.52 -13.00 -1.41
C PHE A 347 -1.11 -13.60 -1.48
N LEU A 348 -0.72 -14.39 -0.48
CA LEU A 348 0.61 -15.00 -0.40
C LEU A 348 0.85 -16.00 -1.54
N GLN A 349 -0.16 -16.78 -1.92
CA GLN A 349 -0.11 -17.68 -3.08
C GLN A 349 0.08 -16.92 -4.39
N ALA A 350 -0.73 -15.89 -4.62
CA ALA A 350 -0.59 -15.04 -5.81
C ALA A 350 0.77 -14.34 -5.82
N TYR A 351 1.26 -13.91 -4.65
CA TYR A 351 2.59 -13.32 -4.50
C TYR A 351 3.70 -14.31 -4.86
N SER A 352 3.66 -15.54 -4.31
CA SER A 352 4.65 -16.58 -4.57
C SER A 352 4.78 -16.88 -6.06
N THR A 353 3.65 -16.93 -6.77
CA THR A 353 3.62 -17.27 -8.19
C THR A 353 4.07 -16.12 -9.09
N GLN A 354 3.71 -14.87 -8.75
CA GLN A 354 3.91 -13.73 -9.66
C GLN A 354 5.15 -12.88 -9.34
N PHE A 355 5.56 -12.82 -8.07
CA PHE A 355 6.52 -11.81 -7.60
C PHE A 355 7.73 -12.39 -6.88
N ALA A 356 7.66 -13.57 -6.26
CA ALA A 356 8.75 -14.07 -5.39
C ALA A 356 10.09 -14.31 -6.11
N ASP A 357 10.07 -14.56 -7.42
CA ASP A 357 11.29 -14.62 -8.25
C ASP A 357 11.83 -13.24 -8.64
N LEU A 358 11.02 -12.20 -8.57
CA LEU A 358 11.35 -10.84 -9.00
C LEU A 358 11.83 -9.98 -7.82
N ILE A 359 11.12 -10.03 -6.69
CA ILE A 359 11.41 -9.28 -5.47
C ILE A 359 11.01 -10.15 -4.27
N PRO A 360 11.83 -10.27 -3.22
CA PRO A 360 11.45 -11.01 -2.02
C PRO A 360 10.48 -10.21 -1.13
N LEU A 361 9.64 -10.94 -0.39
CA LEU A 361 8.73 -10.42 0.63
C LEU A 361 9.17 -10.88 2.01
N ARG A 362 9.34 -9.93 2.93
CA ARG A 362 9.44 -10.17 4.36
C ARG A 362 8.10 -9.89 5.02
N SER A 363 7.47 -10.91 5.60
CA SER A 363 6.22 -10.79 6.34
C SER A 363 6.48 -10.75 7.84
N LEU A 364 6.01 -9.67 8.46
CA LEU A 364 5.88 -9.46 9.91
C LEU A 364 4.40 -9.55 10.34
N VAL A 365 3.57 -10.20 9.51
CA VAL A 365 2.12 -10.23 9.74
C VAL A 365 1.78 -11.26 10.82
N SER A 366 1.04 -10.80 11.83
CA SER A 366 0.61 -11.63 12.97
C SER A 366 -0.88 -11.94 12.89
N LEU A 367 -1.27 -13.12 13.37
CA LEU A 367 -2.68 -13.50 13.49
C LEU A 367 -3.23 -13.04 14.85
N GLN A 368 -4.36 -12.35 14.84
CA GLN A 368 -5.13 -12.02 16.04
C GLN A 368 -5.92 -13.24 16.49
N ASN A 369 -5.88 -13.53 17.79
CA ASN A 369 -6.68 -14.58 18.40
C ASN A 369 -8.17 -14.18 18.42
N ALA A 370 -9.07 -15.16 18.60
CA ALA A 370 -10.51 -14.92 18.65
C ALA A 370 -10.94 -14.00 19.81
N ASP A 371 -10.14 -13.88 20.85
CA ASP A 371 -10.33 -12.96 21.99
C ASP A 371 -9.79 -11.54 21.73
N GLY A 372 -9.25 -11.30 20.54
CA GLY A 372 -8.67 -10.01 20.14
C GLY A 372 -7.20 -9.82 20.52
N THR A 373 -6.58 -10.76 21.24
CA THR A 373 -5.16 -10.70 21.63
C THR A 373 -4.23 -11.08 20.47
N ILE A 374 -2.95 -10.73 20.54
CA ILE A 374 -1.94 -11.02 19.50
C ILE A 374 -0.87 -11.92 20.11
N GLY A 375 -0.72 -13.13 19.58
CA GLY A 375 0.27 -14.10 20.08
C GLY A 375 -0.07 -14.64 21.47
N LYS A 376 0.91 -15.29 22.12
CA LYS A 376 0.75 -15.78 23.49
C LYS A 376 1.05 -14.67 24.50
N PRO A 377 0.35 -14.61 25.64
CA PRO A 377 0.68 -13.69 26.72
C PRO A 377 2.16 -13.84 27.14
N GLY A 378 2.95 -12.78 26.98
CA GLY A 378 4.38 -12.73 27.33
C GLY A 378 5.36 -12.97 26.17
N GLU A 379 4.88 -13.31 24.97
CA GLU A 379 5.71 -13.38 23.76
C GLU A 379 5.76 -12.00 23.11
N VAL A 380 6.96 -11.44 22.89
CA VAL A 380 7.11 -10.13 22.26
C VAL A 380 6.77 -10.25 20.77
N PRO A 381 5.74 -9.56 20.28
CA PRO A 381 5.42 -9.55 18.85
C PRO A 381 6.57 -8.89 18.08
N GLY A 382 7.21 -9.61 17.15
CA GLY A 382 8.07 -8.99 16.13
C GLY A 382 9.52 -9.48 15.99
N ASP A 383 10.01 -10.40 16.81
CA ASP A 383 11.41 -10.87 16.71
C ASP A 383 11.66 -11.82 15.53
N ARG A 384 10.59 -12.32 14.90
CA ARG A 384 10.67 -13.26 13.77
C ARG A 384 10.04 -12.63 12.54
N ALA A 385 10.60 -12.92 11.37
CA ALA A 385 9.98 -12.57 10.10
C ALA A 385 9.96 -13.79 9.19
N LEU A 386 8.91 -13.93 8.39
CA LEU A 386 8.82 -14.92 7.33
C LEU A 386 9.34 -14.31 6.04
N VAL A 387 10.14 -15.05 5.27
CA VAL A 387 10.69 -14.56 4.00
C VAL A 387 10.26 -15.43 2.85
N ILE A 388 9.61 -14.83 1.86
CA ILE A 388 9.11 -15.49 0.65
C ILE A 388 9.91 -14.97 -0.54
N GLY A 389 10.52 -15.89 -1.29
CA GLY A 389 11.43 -15.58 -2.39
C GLY A 389 12.90 -15.61 -1.99
N LYS A 390 13.77 -15.20 -2.93
CA LYS A 390 15.23 -15.25 -2.74
C LYS A 390 15.74 -13.98 -2.06
N ALA A 391 15.68 -13.91 -0.73
CA ALA A 391 16.38 -12.88 0.04
C ALA A 391 17.71 -13.43 0.60
N GLY A 392 18.66 -12.53 0.90
CA GLY A 392 19.83 -12.92 1.68
C GLY A 392 19.41 -13.31 3.10
N GLU A 393 19.98 -14.38 3.64
CA GLU A 393 19.70 -14.86 5.00
C GLU A 393 20.07 -13.77 6.02
N ARG A 394 19.09 -13.32 6.83
CA ARG A 394 19.32 -12.46 7.99
C ARG A 394 18.95 -13.23 9.26
N PRO A 395 19.67 -13.02 10.39
CA PRO A 395 19.30 -13.62 11.66
C PRO A 395 17.85 -13.26 12.05
N GLY A 396 17.07 -14.25 12.50
CA GLY A 396 15.66 -14.06 12.88
C GLY A 396 14.64 -14.21 11.73
N GLU A 397 15.11 -14.35 10.49
CA GLU A 397 14.24 -14.59 9.33
C GLU A 397 14.09 -16.10 9.07
N THR A 398 12.86 -16.56 8.84
CA THR A 398 12.52 -17.94 8.51
C THR A 398 12.13 -18.00 7.02
N PRO A 399 12.90 -18.67 6.15
CA PRO A 399 12.53 -18.82 4.75
C PRO A 399 11.29 -19.71 4.62
N VAL A 400 10.36 -19.29 3.76
CA VAL A 400 9.15 -20.03 3.41
C VAL A 400 9.39 -20.75 2.09
N ASP A 401 8.98 -22.01 2.01
CA ASP A 401 9.02 -22.78 0.78
C ASP A 401 7.98 -22.23 -0.22
N VAL A 402 8.47 -21.48 -1.21
CA VAL A 402 7.66 -20.81 -2.22
C VAL A 402 6.85 -21.80 -3.06
N ALA A 403 7.40 -22.99 -3.35
CA ALA A 403 6.73 -23.99 -4.17
C ALA A 403 5.58 -24.65 -3.40
N ARG A 404 5.78 -24.96 -2.12
CA ARG A 404 4.72 -25.47 -1.24
C ARG A 404 3.59 -24.46 -1.08
N LEU A 405 3.95 -23.20 -0.78
CA LEU A 405 2.99 -22.11 -0.62
C LEU A 405 2.17 -21.89 -1.90
N ALA A 406 2.82 -21.84 -3.07
CA ALA A 406 2.16 -21.66 -4.37
C ALA A 406 1.17 -22.79 -4.70
N ASN A 407 1.44 -24.01 -4.24
CA ASN A 407 0.56 -25.17 -4.41
C ASN A 407 -0.52 -25.28 -3.32
N GLY A 408 -0.61 -24.31 -2.41
CA GLY A 408 -1.56 -24.32 -1.31
C GLY A 408 -1.25 -25.30 -0.18
N SER A 409 -0.03 -25.84 -0.13
CA SER A 409 0.45 -26.64 1.00
C SER A 409 1.21 -25.75 1.98
N PHE A 410 0.59 -25.40 3.10
CA PHE A 410 1.23 -24.60 4.15
C PHE A 410 0.59 -24.89 5.51
N ASP A 411 1.37 -24.72 6.57
CA ASP A 411 0.84 -24.65 7.94
C ASP A 411 0.63 -23.18 8.33
N LEU A 412 -0.20 -22.91 9.35
CA LEU A 412 -0.40 -21.53 9.85
C LEU A 412 0.92 -20.89 10.31
N GLY A 413 1.87 -21.68 10.81
CA GLY A 413 3.21 -21.21 11.18
C GLY A 413 4.12 -20.88 9.99
N ASP A 414 3.73 -21.23 8.76
CA ASP A 414 4.44 -20.86 7.53
C ASP A 414 3.94 -19.53 6.94
N VAL A 415 2.77 -19.05 7.40
CA VAL A 415 2.13 -17.82 6.89
C VAL A 415 1.97 -16.71 7.94
N PHE A 416 2.05 -17.05 9.23
CA PHE A 416 2.00 -16.11 10.36
C PHE A 416 3.19 -16.26 11.29
N VAL A 417 3.69 -15.13 11.80
CA VAL A 417 4.90 -15.07 12.63
C VAL A 417 4.71 -15.74 14.01
N ASN A 418 3.48 -15.74 14.54
CA ASN A 418 3.18 -16.10 15.94
C ASN A 418 2.56 -17.50 16.14
N GLN A 419 2.51 -18.37 15.13
CA GLN A 419 1.75 -19.64 15.19
C GLN A 419 2.60 -20.91 15.36
N LYS A 420 3.93 -20.83 15.28
CA LYS A 420 4.80 -22.03 15.20
C LYS A 420 4.87 -22.85 16.51
N ALA A 421 4.32 -22.35 17.62
CA ALA A 421 4.35 -23.05 18.91
C ALA A 421 3.13 -23.95 19.18
N ASP A 422 2.01 -23.80 18.47
CA ASP A 422 0.74 -24.51 18.79
C ASP A 422 0.30 -25.52 17.72
N ALA A 423 0.94 -25.55 16.55
CA ALA A 423 0.62 -26.52 15.49
C ALA A 423 0.79 -27.98 15.96
N ALA A 424 1.73 -28.24 16.87
CA ALA A 424 1.88 -29.56 17.50
C ALA A 424 0.70 -29.93 18.42
N ALA A 425 0.09 -28.95 19.11
CA ALA A 425 -1.03 -29.20 20.03
C ALA A 425 -2.37 -29.39 19.31
N HIS A 426 -2.58 -28.74 18.16
CA HIS A 426 -3.79 -28.90 17.36
C HIS A 426 -3.76 -30.12 16.43
N ALA A 427 -2.59 -30.60 16.02
CA ALA A 427 -2.45 -31.88 15.32
C ALA A 427 -2.89 -33.05 16.22
N ASP A 428 -2.54 -33.03 17.51
CA ASP A 428 -2.99 -34.04 18.48
C ASP A 428 -4.50 -34.00 18.73
N GLN A 429 -5.15 -32.84 18.69
CA GLN A 429 -6.62 -32.76 18.78
C GLN A 429 -7.34 -33.27 17.53
N ARG A 430 -6.77 -33.09 16.33
CA ARG A 430 -7.34 -33.67 15.09
C ARG A 430 -7.14 -35.19 15.03
N ASN A 431 -5.99 -35.68 15.49
CA ASN A 431 -5.74 -37.12 15.58
C ASN A 431 -6.61 -37.78 16.66
N ALA A 432 -6.82 -37.12 17.81
CA ALA A 432 -7.77 -37.58 18.83
C ALA A 432 -9.23 -37.59 18.31
N ALA A 433 -9.64 -36.58 17.52
CA ALA A 433 -10.96 -36.56 16.91
C ALA A 433 -11.14 -37.62 15.81
N ALA A 434 -10.06 -37.96 15.08
CA ALA A 434 -10.05 -39.03 14.08
C ALA A 434 -10.09 -40.43 14.71
N GLU A 435 -9.34 -40.67 15.81
CA GLU A 435 -9.42 -41.92 16.58
C GLU A 435 -10.80 -42.12 17.25
N THR A 436 -11.50 -41.04 17.57
CA THR A 436 -12.87 -41.13 18.11
C THR A 436 -13.91 -41.43 17.01
N ALA A 437 -13.60 -41.18 15.74
CA ALA A 437 -14.49 -41.44 14.61
C ALA A 437 -14.34 -42.88 14.03
N GLU A 438 -13.19 -43.53 14.20
CA GLU A 438 -12.97 -44.91 13.71
C GLU A 438 -13.52 -46.02 14.63
N ALA A 439 -13.92 -45.73 15.86
CA ALA A 439 -14.49 -46.72 16.78
C ALA A 439 -15.99 -47.07 16.51
N GLY A 440 -16.57 -46.57 15.41
CA GLY A 440 -18.01 -46.44 15.25
C GLY A 440 -18.67 -47.09 14.04
N THR A 441 -18.05 -48.00 13.28
CA THR A 441 -18.82 -48.76 12.26
C THR A 441 -18.17 -50.10 11.88
N THR A 442 -18.74 -51.21 12.37
CA THR A 442 -18.52 -52.55 11.83
C THR A 442 -19.65 -52.95 10.88
N SER A 443 -19.36 -53.15 9.60
CA SER A 443 -20.08 -54.09 8.71
C SER A 443 -19.33 -54.30 7.39
N PRO A 444 -19.55 -55.43 6.71
CA PRO A 444 -18.46 -56.29 6.28
C PRO A 444 -17.94 -56.02 4.87
N ALA A 445 -16.71 -56.51 4.67
CA ALA A 445 -15.95 -56.55 3.44
C ALA A 445 -16.71 -57.16 2.27
N ILE A 446 -16.63 -56.48 1.12
CA ILE A 446 -16.73 -57.09 -0.19
C ILE A 446 -15.35 -57.01 -0.84
N ASP A 447 -14.79 -58.20 -1.03
CA ASP A 447 -13.57 -58.51 -1.74
C ASP A 447 -13.79 -58.34 -3.25
N LEU A 448 -13.01 -57.45 -3.87
CA LEU A 448 -12.79 -57.41 -5.31
C LEU A 448 -11.30 -57.25 -5.56
N GLY A 449 -10.61 -58.38 -5.53
CA GLY A 449 -9.24 -58.50 -5.99
C GLY A 449 -9.06 -58.18 -7.49
N GLY A 450 -7.89 -57.62 -7.78
CA GLY A 450 -7.06 -58.00 -8.92
C GLY A 450 -7.16 -57.12 -10.17
N MET A 451 -6.15 -56.27 -10.38
CA MET A 451 -5.27 -56.36 -11.57
C MET A 451 -4.17 -55.27 -11.58
N VAL A 452 -3.01 -55.70 -12.08
CA VAL A 452 -1.83 -54.95 -12.54
C VAL A 452 -0.76 -54.62 -11.49
N GLU A 453 0.08 -55.64 -11.24
CA GLU A 453 1.47 -55.49 -10.82
C GLU A 453 2.36 -56.03 -11.95
N ARG A 454 3.26 -55.19 -12.49
CA ARG A 454 4.62 -55.59 -12.96
C ARG A 454 5.40 -54.42 -13.60
N LEU A 455 6.72 -54.49 -13.38
CA LEU A 455 7.85 -53.73 -13.96
C LEU A 455 8.06 -52.32 -13.35
N ILE A 456 9.11 -52.01 -12.59
CA ILE A 456 10.55 -52.27 -12.76
C ILE A 456 11.28 -52.16 -11.40
N ASP A 457 12.13 -53.15 -11.13
CA ASP A 457 13.18 -53.16 -10.11
C ASP A 457 14.52 -52.85 -10.81
N GLY A 458 15.47 -52.21 -10.13
CA GLY A 458 16.77 -51.88 -10.71
C GLY A 458 17.53 -50.78 -9.97
N GLY A 459 18.08 -51.12 -8.80
CA GLY A 459 18.98 -50.24 -8.05
C GLY A 459 20.36 -50.05 -8.67
N SER A 460 21.07 -49.00 -8.22
CA SER A 460 22.54 -49.01 -8.05
C SER A 460 22.98 -47.78 -7.23
N THR A 461 23.66 -48.04 -6.11
CA THR A 461 24.64 -47.13 -5.49
C THR A 461 25.96 -47.21 -6.25
N PRO A 462 26.87 -46.21 -6.14
CA PRO A 462 27.99 -46.35 -5.17
C PRO A 462 28.44 -45.01 -4.52
N VAL A 463 28.79 -45.01 -3.21
CA VAL A 463 30.15 -44.99 -2.61
C VAL A 463 30.90 -43.64 -2.61
N LEU A 464 31.12 -43.15 -1.38
CA LEU A 464 32.25 -42.41 -0.77
C LEU A 464 33.37 -41.85 -1.67
N GLY A 465 33.75 -40.59 -1.40
CA GLY A 465 35.03 -40.05 -1.86
C GLY A 465 35.34 -38.61 -1.47
N SER A 466 35.86 -38.45 -0.25
CA SER A 466 36.99 -37.56 0.09
C SER A 466 36.83 -36.03 0.08
N ALA A 467 37.09 -35.50 1.28
CA ALA A 467 37.47 -34.14 1.60
C ALA A 467 38.71 -33.66 0.82
N LEU A 468 38.68 -32.39 0.40
CA LEU A 468 39.87 -31.60 0.17
C LEU A 468 39.67 -30.20 0.78
N ALA A 469 40.47 -29.93 1.80
CA ALA A 469 40.68 -28.64 2.40
C ALA A 469 41.34 -27.69 1.39
N VAL A 470 40.89 -26.43 1.38
CA VAL A 470 41.54 -25.31 0.69
C VAL A 470 42.10 -24.37 1.77
N PRO A 471 43.35 -23.90 1.64
CA PRO A 471 44.04 -23.21 2.72
C PRO A 471 43.60 -21.75 2.90
N ALA A 472 43.74 -21.29 4.14
CA ALA A 472 43.66 -19.90 4.54
C ALA A 472 44.69 -19.04 3.79
N VAL A 473 44.22 -17.98 3.12
CA VAL A 473 45.07 -16.87 2.69
C VAL A 473 44.80 -15.70 3.62
N ALA A 474 45.68 -15.55 4.61
CA ALA A 474 45.77 -14.36 5.44
C ALA A 474 46.23 -13.18 4.57
N SER A 475 45.33 -12.22 4.34
CA SER A 475 45.70 -10.90 3.81
C SER A 475 45.74 -9.91 4.98
N SER A 476 46.94 -9.70 5.48
CA SER A 476 47.31 -8.63 6.39
C SER A 476 47.18 -7.27 5.70
N LEU A 477 46.12 -6.53 6.01
CA LEU A 477 45.97 -5.12 5.66
C LEU A 477 46.61 -4.28 6.76
N ARG A 478 47.68 -3.57 6.37
CA ARG A 478 48.39 -2.57 7.17
C ARG A 478 47.42 -1.46 7.57
N LEU A 479 47.25 -1.27 8.88
CA LEU A 479 46.69 -0.06 9.45
C LEU A 479 47.69 1.09 9.25
N VAL A 480 47.25 2.15 8.59
CA VAL A 480 47.98 3.40 8.45
C VAL A 480 47.77 4.24 9.71
N ASP A 481 48.88 4.70 10.29
CA ASP A 481 48.96 5.59 11.45
C ASP A 481 48.16 6.89 11.26
N GLY A 482 47.12 7.07 12.08
CA GLY A 482 46.39 8.33 12.25
C GLY A 482 46.81 9.03 13.54
N LYS A 483 47.64 10.07 13.41
CA LYS A 483 48.07 11.00 14.48
C LYS A 483 46.89 11.55 15.32
N PRO A 484 47.01 11.62 16.66
CA PRO A 484 46.06 12.38 17.48
C PRO A 484 46.37 13.89 17.44
N ALA A 485 45.29 14.68 17.34
CA ALA A 485 45.31 16.14 17.37
C ALA A 485 45.71 16.70 18.76
N PRO A 486 46.32 17.91 18.83
CA PRO A 486 46.97 18.40 20.04
C PRO A 486 45.98 18.88 21.11
N ARG A 487 46.26 18.42 22.33
CA ARG A 487 45.64 18.83 23.59
C ARG A 487 46.16 20.22 23.96
N ILE A 488 45.35 21.26 23.78
CA ILE A 488 45.67 22.61 24.27
C ILE A 488 45.45 22.62 25.78
N VAL A 489 46.55 22.57 26.53
CA VAL A 489 46.60 22.82 27.97
C VAL A 489 46.93 24.30 28.15
N GLY A 490 45.89 25.10 28.43
CA GLY A 490 46.04 26.48 28.88
C GLY A 490 46.00 26.52 30.41
N HIS A 491 47.16 26.57 31.05
CA HIS A 491 47.27 26.94 32.47
C HIS A 491 47.11 28.46 32.58
N THR A 492 46.01 28.92 33.16
CA THR A 492 45.89 30.29 33.67
C THR A 492 45.75 30.22 35.18
N THR A 493 46.82 30.59 35.87
CA THR A 493 46.86 30.79 37.32
C THR A 493 46.01 31.99 37.68
N TRP A 494 44.89 31.76 38.36
CA TRP A 494 44.08 32.81 38.98
C TRP A 494 44.14 32.64 40.50
N THR A 495 44.69 33.64 41.18
CA THR A 495 44.72 33.74 42.64
C THR A 495 43.33 34.13 43.16
N PRO A 496 42.73 33.39 44.10
CA PRO A 496 41.45 33.77 44.69
C PRO A 496 41.65 34.87 45.75
N THR A 497 40.99 36.01 45.54
CA THR A 497 40.72 37.01 46.57
C THR A 497 39.73 36.43 47.59
N PRO A 498 39.93 36.59 48.90
CA PRO A 498 39.04 36.00 49.89
C PRO A 498 37.73 36.79 50.04
N THR A 499 36.66 36.01 50.16
CA THR A 499 35.42 36.26 50.93
C THR A 499 34.58 37.50 50.59
N ALA A 500 33.56 37.27 49.76
CA ALA A 500 32.22 37.76 50.06
C ALA A 500 31.36 36.53 50.37
N GLU A 501 30.85 36.49 51.60
CA GLU A 501 29.97 35.49 52.16
C GLU A 501 28.71 35.36 51.29
N THR A 502 28.66 34.30 50.48
CA THR A 502 27.51 33.99 49.63
C THR A 502 26.37 33.51 50.54
N ALA A 503 25.43 34.41 50.83
CA ALA A 503 24.14 34.02 51.38
C ALA A 503 23.53 32.95 50.48
N ALA A 504 23.35 31.75 51.02
CA ALA A 504 22.73 30.63 50.31
C ALA A 504 21.35 31.08 49.80
N ALA A 505 21.22 31.18 48.47
CA ALA A 505 19.94 31.46 47.84
C ALA A 505 18.95 30.38 48.29
N ALA A 506 17.85 30.80 48.92
CA ALA A 506 16.80 29.89 49.36
C ALA A 506 16.43 28.94 48.20
N PRO A 507 16.27 27.63 48.47
CA PRO A 507 15.93 26.66 47.43
C PRO A 507 14.68 27.14 46.70
N LYS A 508 14.76 27.24 45.36
CA LYS A 508 13.60 27.59 44.54
C LYS A 508 12.49 26.59 44.86
N PRO A 509 11.26 27.05 45.16
CA PRO A 509 10.17 26.15 45.50
C PRO A 509 9.97 25.12 44.37
N ASP A 510 9.83 23.86 44.74
CA ASP A 510 9.56 22.79 43.81
C ASP A 510 8.20 23.04 43.11
N PRO A 511 8.19 23.27 41.78
CA PRO A 511 6.96 23.55 41.04
C PRO A 511 5.97 22.38 41.04
N ALA A 512 6.41 21.15 41.33
CA ALA A 512 5.51 20.01 41.46
C ALA A 512 4.65 20.12 42.74
N GLY A 513 5.29 20.45 43.88
CA GLY A 513 4.61 20.70 45.15
C GLY A 513 3.63 21.88 45.10
N GLU A 514 3.91 22.90 44.28
CA GLU A 514 3.03 24.07 44.16
C GLU A 514 1.64 23.71 43.58
N ASN A 515 1.60 22.91 42.52
CA ASN A 515 0.34 22.51 41.89
C ASN A 515 -0.52 21.64 42.83
N ALA A 516 0.10 20.73 43.56
CA ALA A 516 -0.60 19.89 44.54
C ALA A 516 -1.22 20.72 45.67
N ARG A 517 -0.51 21.74 46.15
CA ARG A 517 -1.04 22.70 47.13
C ARG A 517 -2.20 23.52 46.56
N ARG A 518 -2.10 23.96 45.30
CA ARG A 518 -3.17 24.71 44.62
C ARG A 518 -4.48 23.91 44.55
N VAL A 519 -4.42 22.59 44.33
CA VAL A 519 -5.63 21.74 44.36
C VAL A 519 -6.23 21.65 45.75
N GLY A 520 -5.41 21.44 46.78
CA GLY A 520 -5.88 21.45 48.17
C GLY A 520 -6.52 22.79 48.56
N ASP A 521 -5.90 23.90 48.16
CA ASP A 521 -6.42 25.24 48.37
C ASP A 521 -7.73 25.49 47.63
N LEU A 522 -7.86 24.98 46.40
CA LEU A 522 -9.07 25.12 45.59
C LEU A 522 -10.25 24.38 46.24
N ILE A 523 -10.05 23.13 46.65
CA ILE A 523 -11.08 22.34 47.34
C ILE A 523 -11.46 23.02 48.66
N ARG A 524 -10.47 23.49 49.45
CA ARG A 524 -10.73 24.23 50.69
C ARG A 524 -11.55 25.49 50.46
N ARG A 525 -11.18 26.32 49.46
CA ARG A 525 -11.94 27.54 49.13
C ARG A 525 -13.35 27.21 48.68
N TRP A 526 -13.57 26.14 47.94
CA TRP A 526 -14.91 25.67 47.57
C TRP A 526 -15.72 25.28 48.80
N THR A 527 -15.18 24.46 49.71
CA THR A 527 -15.87 24.08 50.96
C THR A 527 -16.18 25.29 51.86
N GLU A 528 -15.34 26.33 51.83
CA GLU A 528 -15.55 27.59 52.57
C GLU A 528 -16.46 28.60 51.84
N ASN A 529 -17.03 28.26 50.67
CA ASN A 529 -17.77 29.18 49.79
C ASN A 529 -16.97 30.45 49.42
N ARG A 530 -15.66 30.29 49.18
CA ARG A 530 -14.67 31.34 48.86
C ARG A 530 -14.06 31.19 47.46
N LEU A 531 -14.72 30.47 46.54
CA LEU A 531 -14.31 30.50 45.13
C LEU A 531 -14.57 31.91 44.55
N PRO A 532 -13.77 32.36 43.55
CA PRO A 532 -14.06 33.58 42.83
C PRO A 532 -15.49 33.56 42.27
N ALA A 533 -16.20 34.70 42.37
CA ALA A 533 -17.56 34.82 41.86
C ALA A 533 -17.62 35.00 40.32
N ASP A 534 -16.49 34.87 39.62
CA ASP A 534 -16.42 34.95 38.16
C ASP A 534 -16.96 33.68 37.48
N ALA A 535 -17.01 33.66 36.15
CA ALA A 535 -17.52 32.52 35.41
C ALA A 535 -16.71 31.24 35.66
N ALA A 536 -15.38 31.33 35.70
CA ALA A 536 -14.52 30.18 35.91
C ALA A 536 -14.69 29.57 37.31
N GLY A 537 -14.79 30.42 38.35
CA GLY A 537 -15.05 29.99 39.72
C GLY A 537 -16.41 29.31 39.89
N ARG A 538 -17.45 29.79 39.19
CA ARG A 538 -18.77 29.12 39.17
C ARG A 538 -18.71 27.75 38.48
N GLU A 539 -18.07 27.65 37.32
CA GLU A 539 -17.94 26.37 36.61
C GLU A 539 -17.15 25.33 37.41
N ILE A 540 -16.04 25.76 38.05
CA ILE A 540 -15.27 24.90 38.94
C ILE A 540 -16.10 24.50 40.16
N GLY A 541 -16.84 25.43 40.77
CA GLY A 541 -17.71 25.14 41.90
C GLY A 541 -18.78 24.10 41.58
N ASN A 542 -19.42 24.23 40.41
CA ASN A 542 -20.41 23.26 39.92
C ASN A 542 -19.79 21.87 39.69
N ALA A 543 -18.60 21.82 39.08
CA ALA A 543 -17.89 20.56 38.86
C ALA A 543 -17.52 19.87 40.18
N LEU A 544 -17.05 20.63 41.18
CA LEU A 544 -16.73 20.10 42.51
C LEU A 544 -17.97 19.58 43.25
N GLU A 545 -19.10 20.30 43.15
CA GLU A 545 -20.38 19.83 43.69
C GLU A 545 -20.78 18.49 43.09
N THR A 546 -20.72 18.35 41.76
CA THR A 546 -21.01 17.07 41.07
C THR A 546 -20.06 15.95 41.52
N LEU A 547 -18.75 16.20 41.57
CA LEU A 547 -17.77 15.19 42.01
C LEU A 547 -17.97 14.76 43.47
N SER A 548 -18.40 15.69 44.33
CA SER A 548 -18.72 15.41 45.73
C SER A 548 -19.98 14.57 45.87
N ALA A 549 -21.00 14.81 45.03
CA ALA A 549 -22.25 14.06 45.04
C ALA A 549 -22.09 12.63 44.50
N GLU A 550 -21.22 12.40 43.52
CA GLU A 550 -21.09 11.10 42.85
C GLU A 550 -20.14 10.10 43.52
N GLY A 551 -19.14 10.56 44.28
CA GLY A 551 -18.06 9.67 44.74
C GLY A 551 -18.11 9.30 46.23
N ARG A 552 -17.22 8.39 46.63
CA ARG A 552 -17.19 7.86 48.01
C ARG A 552 -16.36 8.75 48.91
N GLY A 553 -17.03 9.54 49.75
CA GLY A 553 -16.40 10.36 50.78
C GLY A 553 -15.90 11.73 50.30
N PRO A 554 -15.36 12.55 51.23
CA PRO A 554 -14.94 13.92 50.96
C PRO A 554 -13.85 14.02 49.88
N LEU A 555 -13.97 15.01 48.98
CA LEU A 555 -12.99 15.24 47.91
C LEU A 555 -11.56 15.42 48.44
N VAL A 556 -11.40 16.08 49.59
CA VAL A 556 -10.09 16.27 50.22
C VAL A 556 -9.43 14.92 50.51
N GLU A 557 -10.15 13.97 51.09
CA GLU A 557 -9.63 12.65 51.45
C GLU A 557 -9.28 11.83 50.20
N ARG A 558 -10.16 11.87 49.19
CA ARG A 558 -9.99 11.16 47.92
C ARG A 558 -8.66 11.48 47.25
N TYR A 559 -8.28 12.76 47.22
CA TYR A 559 -7.04 13.22 46.59
C TYR A 559 -5.85 13.35 47.56
N ALA A 560 -6.08 13.45 48.88
CA ALA A 560 -4.99 13.52 49.87
C ALA A 560 -4.14 12.25 49.91
N ALA A 561 -4.76 11.08 49.64
CA ALA A 561 -4.06 9.81 49.58
C ALA A 561 -2.90 9.79 48.55
N LEU A 562 -2.99 10.59 47.48
CA LEU A 562 -1.92 10.72 46.48
C LEU A 562 -0.76 11.63 46.93
N GLN A 563 -0.95 12.48 47.95
CA GLN A 563 0.08 13.43 48.39
C GLN A 563 1.10 12.78 49.35
N ALA A 564 0.65 11.95 50.27
CA ALA A 564 1.48 11.43 51.36
C ALA A 564 2.69 10.60 50.89
N ASP A 565 2.56 9.88 49.77
CA ASP A 565 3.64 9.04 49.24
C ASP A 565 4.59 9.78 48.30
N GLY A 566 4.12 10.84 47.63
CA GLY A 566 4.96 11.68 46.77
C GLY A 566 6.06 12.40 47.55
N GLU A 567 5.72 12.88 48.75
CA GLU A 567 6.68 13.55 49.65
C GLU A 567 7.72 12.55 50.22
N ARG A 568 7.34 11.28 50.42
CA ARG A 568 8.23 10.24 50.97
C ARG A 568 9.27 9.72 49.97
N ARG A 569 8.93 9.66 48.68
CA ARG A 569 9.79 9.07 47.63
C ARG A 569 10.67 10.08 46.89
N GLY A 570 10.74 11.33 47.35
CA GLY A 570 11.63 12.33 46.76
C GLY A 570 11.08 13.03 45.50
N GLY A 571 9.75 13.09 45.34
CA GLY A 571 8.97 14.04 44.52
C GLY A 571 9.17 14.09 42.99
N ASN A 572 10.38 13.81 42.50
CA ASN A 572 10.83 14.06 41.14
C ASN A 572 10.81 12.82 40.25
N ASP A 573 10.45 11.65 40.80
CA ASP A 573 10.31 10.44 40.01
C ASP A 573 9.15 10.60 39.02
N ASN A 574 9.45 10.38 37.74
CA ASN A 574 8.43 10.34 36.70
C ASN A 574 7.54 9.10 36.88
N CYS A 575 6.25 9.25 36.57
CA CYS A 575 5.28 8.16 36.68
C CYS A 575 5.60 6.98 35.74
N TRP A 576 6.31 7.23 34.64
CA TRP A 576 6.90 6.19 33.77
C TRP A 576 8.07 6.80 32.99
N ALA A 577 8.87 5.93 32.35
CA ALA A 577 9.98 6.38 31.50
C ALA A 577 9.46 7.29 30.37
N GLY A 578 10.05 8.48 30.22
CA GLY A 578 9.64 9.48 29.24
C GLY A 578 8.48 10.40 29.68
N SER A 579 7.78 10.10 30.78
CA SER A 579 6.65 10.93 31.22
C SER A 579 7.07 12.33 31.68
N ARG A 580 6.23 13.33 31.42
CA ARG A 580 6.33 14.67 32.01
C ARG A 580 5.56 14.80 33.33
N ILE A 581 4.91 13.72 33.77
CA ILE A 581 4.13 13.66 35.01
C ILE A 581 5.00 13.01 36.07
N THR A 582 5.33 13.77 37.10
CA THR A 582 5.97 13.23 38.30
C THR A 582 4.95 12.64 39.26
N VAL A 583 5.40 11.77 40.16
CA VAL A 583 4.56 11.22 41.24
C VAL A 583 3.93 12.34 42.08
N ALA A 584 4.67 13.43 42.34
CA ALA A 584 4.13 14.59 43.07
C ALA A 584 3.03 15.34 42.30
N GLN A 585 3.07 15.33 40.97
CA GLN A 585 2.06 16.00 40.12
C GLN A 585 0.82 15.14 39.87
N LEU A 586 0.90 13.82 40.07
CA LEU A 586 -0.17 12.87 39.77
C LEU A 586 -1.51 13.28 40.40
N ARG A 587 -1.50 13.72 41.67
CA ARG A 587 -2.69 14.25 42.35
C ARG A 587 -3.37 15.37 41.56
N SER A 588 -2.59 16.35 41.15
CA SER A 588 -3.13 17.53 40.46
C SER A 588 -3.68 17.18 39.10
N VAL A 589 -3.00 16.28 38.39
CA VAL A 589 -3.38 15.82 37.06
C VAL A 589 -4.69 15.04 37.09
N VAL A 590 -4.82 14.06 38.00
CA VAL A 590 -6.06 13.28 38.14
C VAL A 590 -7.22 14.15 38.59
N PHE A 591 -7.00 15.06 39.54
CA PHE A 591 -8.01 16.01 39.98
C PHE A 591 -8.58 16.81 38.79
N TRP A 592 -7.72 17.36 37.92
CA TRP A 592 -8.19 18.09 36.75
C TRP A 592 -8.90 17.20 35.74
N LEU A 593 -8.47 15.95 35.54
CA LEU A 593 -9.18 15.00 34.68
C LEU A 593 -10.61 14.75 35.18
N ASP A 594 -10.79 14.56 36.49
CA ASP A 594 -12.11 14.34 37.08
C ASP A 594 -13.00 15.58 36.96
N VAL A 595 -12.47 16.78 37.24
CA VAL A 595 -13.19 18.05 37.07
C VAL A 595 -13.64 18.25 35.63
N LEU A 596 -12.74 18.01 34.66
CA LEU A 596 -13.06 18.10 33.22
C LEU A 596 -14.06 17.03 32.76
N SER A 597 -14.16 15.90 33.47
CA SER A 597 -15.06 14.79 33.11
C SER A 597 -16.51 15.04 33.48
N VAL A 598 -16.79 15.93 34.44
CA VAL A 598 -18.16 16.22 34.92
C VAL A 598 -18.68 17.59 34.49
N ASN A 599 -17.89 18.38 33.76
CA ASN A 599 -18.26 19.72 33.34
C ASN A 599 -18.05 19.94 31.83
N GLU A 600 -19.12 20.30 31.13
CA GLU A 600 -19.13 20.53 29.68
C GLU A 600 -18.57 21.89 29.25
N ASN A 601 -18.49 22.85 30.17
CA ASN A 601 -17.96 24.19 29.93
C ASN A 601 -16.45 24.31 30.24
N LEU A 602 -15.92 23.48 31.14
CA LEU A 602 -14.50 23.41 31.44
C LEU A 602 -13.79 22.46 30.49
N THR A 603 -12.78 22.98 29.78
CA THR A 603 -12.07 22.22 28.75
C THR A 603 -10.55 22.28 28.96
N LEU A 604 -9.80 21.39 28.32
CA LEU A 604 -8.33 21.41 28.40
C LEU A 604 -7.73 22.78 28.01
N ALA A 605 -8.37 23.53 27.11
CA ALA A 605 -7.92 24.86 26.69
C ALA A 605 -7.96 25.89 27.84
N SER A 606 -8.80 25.68 28.85
CA SER A 606 -8.92 26.57 30.03
C SER A 606 -7.75 26.43 31.02
N LEU A 607 -6.97 25.35 30.95
CA LEU A 607 -5.86 25.09 31.87
C LEU A 607 -4.60 25.87 31.48
N ASP A 608 -3.74 26.16 32.45
CA ASP A 608 -2.39 26.69 32.21
C ASP A 608 -1.59 25.77 31.27
N GLY A 609 -0.75 26.35 30.39
CA GLY A 609 -0.03 25.60 29.36
C GLY A 609 0.79 24.41 29.89
N LYS A 610 1.42 24.55 31.07
CA LYS A 610 2.24 23.48 31.66
C LYS A 610 1.38 22.33 32.16
N ILE A 611 0.31 22.66 32.89
CA ILE A 611 -0.64 21.65 33.42
C ILE A 611 -1.42 21.00 32.26
N ARG A 612 -1.80 21.78 31.24
CA ARG A 612 -2.54 21.31 30.07
C ARG A 612 -1.83 20.15 29.38
N GLY A 613 -0.51 20.26 29.16
CA GLY A 613 0.29 19.18 28.57
C GLY A 613 0.31 17.91 29.41
N GLN A 614 0.41 18.05 30.74
CA GLN A 614 0.41 16.93 31.68
C GLN A 614 -0.96 16.25 31.77
N VAL A 615 -2.04 17.03 31.80
CA VAL A 615 -3.42 16.51 31.81
C VAL A 615 -3.74 15.81 30.49
N LEU A 616 -3.32 16.36 29.35
CA LEU A 616 -3.48 15.69 28.06
C LEU A 616 -2.68 14.38 27.99
N GLU A 617 -1.42 14.38 28.43
CA GLU A 617 -0.60 13.16 28.49
C GLU A 617 -1.27 12.08 29.36
N ALA A 618 -1.80 12.45 30.52
CA ALA A 618 -2.53 11.53 31.38
C ALA A 618 -3.86 11.04 30.78
N ALA A 619 -4.60 11.91 30.09
CA ALA A 619 -5.83 11.52 29.39
C ALA A 619 -5.55 10.47 28.30
N LEU A 620 -4.43 10.60 27.59
CA LEU A 620 -4.06 9.65 26.56
C LEU A 620 -3.46 8.35 27.14
N ASN A 621 -3.11 8.30 28.43
CA ASN A 621 -2.42 7.18 29.08
C ASN A 621 -3.14 6.68 30.36
N PRO A 622 -4.43 6.31 30.30
CA PRO A 622 -5.21 5.96 31.49
C PRO A 622 -4.61 4.76 32.27
N ASP A 623 -4.08 3.75 31.59
CA ASP A 623 -3.56 2.55 32.23
C ASP A 623 -2.25 2.84 32.97
N ARG A 624 -1.39 3.70 32.40
CA ARG A 624 -0.15 4.14 33.05
C ARG A 624 -0.42 5.08 34.23
N VAL A 625 -1.43 5.93 34.13
CA VAL A 625 -1.89 6.79 35.24
C VAL A 625 -2.41 5.93 36.39
N ALA A 626 -3.28 4.95 36.10
CA ALA A 626 -3.80 4.02 37.10
C ALA A 626 -2.67 3.20 37.75
N SER A 627 -1.72 2.71 36.96
CA SER A 627 -0.53 1.98 37.44
C SER A 627 0.37 2.85 38.31
N CYS A 628 0.60 4.11 37.94
CA CYS A 628 1.36 5.04 38.76
C CYS A 628 0.67 5.30 40.11
N ALA A 629 -0.65 5.50 40.11
CA ALA A 629 -1.45 5.71 41.31
C ALA A 629 -1.51 4.48 42.22
N ALA A 630 -1.59 3.27 41.66
CA ALA A 630 -1.58 2.03 42.43
C ALA A 630 -0.24 1.85 43.18
N ARG A 631 0.88 2.23 42.56
CA ARG A 631 2.21 2.19 43.21
C ARG A 631 2.39 3.20 44.34
N THR A 632 1.59 4.26 44.38
CA THR A 632 1.59 5.22 45.48
C THR A 632 0.67 4.73 46.59
N LYS A 633 -0.62 4.54 46.31
CA LYS A 633 -1.67 4.35 47.32
C LYS A 633 -1.77 2.92 47.88
N GLY A 634 -1.31 1.90 47.14
CA GLY A 634 -1.58 0.49 47.47
C GLY A 634 -3.03 0.04 47.26
N GLU A 635 -3.92 0.95 46.88
CA GLU A 635 -5.33 0.72 46.54
C GLU A 635 -5.69 1.39 45.21
N PRO A 636 -6.76 0.93 44.53
CA PRO A 636 -7.27 1.60 43.33
C PRO A 636 -7.60 3.09 43.61
N LEU A 637 -7.29 3.94 42.65
CA LEU A 637 -7.66 5.35 42.67
C LEU A 637 -9.14 5.49 42.32
N ASP A 638 -9.90 6.17 43.17
CA ASP A 638 -11.29 6.54 42.89
C ASP A 638 -11.30 7.79 41.99
N SER A 639 -11.12 7.61 40.69
CA SER A 639 -11.17 8.67 39.68
C SER A 639 -12.35 8.45 38.74
N ARG A 640 -13.18 9.47 38.58
CA ARG A 640 -14.32 9.47 37.65
C ARG A 640 -13.84 9.25 36.23
N TYR A 641 -12.78 9.96 35.82
CA TYR A 641 -12.21 9.86 34.48
C TYR A 641 -11.71 8.44 34.18
N LEU A 642 -10.87 7.88 35.05
CA LEU A 642 -10.29 6.54 34.84
C LEU A 642 -11.38 5.46 34.82
N ALA A 643 -12.39 5.59 35.68
CA ALA A 643 -13.52 4.67 35.71
C ALA A 643 -14.39 4.77 34.44
N GLU A 644 -14.54 5.97 33.88
CA GLU A 644 -15.30 6.19 32.64
C GLU A 644 -14.53 5.69 31.42
N VAL A 645 -13.25 6.07 31.27
CA VAL A 645 -12.43 5.66 30.12
C VAL A 645 -12.19 4.16 30.06
N LYS A 646 -12.09 3.49 31.21
CA LYS A 646 -12.02 2.03 31.26
C LYS A 646 -13.28 1.36 30.68
N ARG A 647 -14.45 1.99 30.84
CA ARG A 647 -15.73 1.49 30.30
C ARG A 647 -15.97 1.97 28.87
N ASN A 648 -15.53 3.18 28.55
CA ASN A 648 -15.72 3.84 27.28
C ASN A 648 -14.43 4.58 26.88
N PRO A 649 -13.50 3.92 26.16
CA PRO A 649 -12.27 4.55 25.71
C PRO A 649 -12.49 5.81 24.85
N GLY A 650 -13.63 5.88 24.15
CA GLY A 650 -14.02 7.04 23.35
C GLY A 650 -14.30 8.31 24.17
N PHE A 651 -14.47 8.20 25.49
CA PHE A 651 -14.66 9.33 26.40
C PHE A 651 -13.46 10.30 26.40
N VAL A 652 -12.27 9.86 25.98
CA VAL A 652 -11.13 10.76 25.78
C VAL A 652 -11.44 11.90 24.79
N ASN A 653 -12.32 11.68 23.80
CA ASN A 653 -12.76 12.72 22.86
C ASN A 653 -13.50 13.85 23.58
N PHE A 654 -14.24 13.55 24.65
CA PHE A 654 -14.89 14.58 25.46
C PHE A 654 -13.86 15.47 26.14
N ILE A 655 -12.79 14.90 26.68
CA ILE A 655 -11.69 15.67 27.31
C ILE A 655 -10.96 16.53 26.28
N THR A 656 -10.76 16.01 25.05
CA THR A 656 -10.01 16.70 23.99
C THR A 656 -10.88 17.54 23.04
N ARG A 657 -12.17 17.75 23.34
CA ARG A 657 -13.17 18.36 22.43
C ARG A 657 -12.80 19.75 21.88
N ASP A 658 -12.03 20.51 22.64
CA ASP A 658 -11.60 21.87 22.28
C ASP A 658 -10.19 21.94 21.69
N LEU A 659 -9.47 20.80 21.65
CA LEU A 659 -8.17 20.76 21.00
C LEU A 659 -8.38 20.66 19.50
N LYS A 660 -7.60 21.45 18.74
CA LYS A 660 -7.59 21.34 17.28
C LYS A 660 -7.15 19.92 16.89
N PRO A 661 -7.97 19.15 16.15
CA PRO A 661 -7.55 17.85 15.64
C PRO A 661 -6.31 18.01 14.77
N TYR A 662 -5.34 17.10 14.91
CA TYR A 662 -4.18 17.07 14.03
C TYR A 662 -4.40 16.00 12.95
N ALA A 663 -4.27 16.38 11.69
CA ALA A 663 -4.45 15.46 10.57
C ALA A 663 -3.17 14.63 10.39
N LEU A 664 -3.08 13.51 11.11
CA LEU A 664 -2.05 12.49 10.91
C LEU A 664 -2.74 11.19 10.50
N ASP A 665 -2.39 10.68 9.32
CA ASP A 665 -2.99 9.46 8.81
C ASP A 665 -2.29 8.22 9.38
N ILE A 666 -2.79 7.76 10.52
CA ILE A 666 -2.21 6.65 11.30
C ILE A 666 -2.78 5.33 10.80
N ALA A 667 -1.88 4.39 10.51
CA ALA A 667 -2.22 3.01 10.19
C ALA A 667 -2.21 2.12 11.45
N GLY A 668 -1.32 2.37 12.40
CA GLY A 668 -1.25 1.59 13.63
C GLY A 668 -0.34 2.18 14.70
N ALA A 669 -0.32 1.56 15.88
CA ALA A 669 0.50 2.00 17.01
C ALA A 669 1.08 0.82 17.79
N ASP A 670 2.37 0.87 18.10
CA ASP A 670 3.04 -0.06 19.02
C ASP A 670 3.27 0.67 20.33
N LEU A 671 2.70 0.15 21.43
CA LEU A 671 2.70 0.80 22.74
C LEU A 671 3.54 0.06 23.79
N THR A 672 4.28 -0.95 23.37
CA THR A 672 5.06 -1.84 24.25
C THR A 672 6.33 -1.14 24.79
N ALA A 673 7.52 -1.52 24.32
CA ALA A 673 8.80 -1.04 24.83
C ALA A 673 9.28 0.25 24.13
N ASP A 674 9.12 0.34 22.82
CA ASP A 674 9.64 1.43 22.00
C ASP A 674 8.49 2.13 21.28
N ARG A 675 7.70 2.90 22.05
CA ARG A 675 6.40 3.38 21.58
C ARG A 675 6.51 4.21 20.31
N TYR A 676 5.74 3.82 19.29
CA TYR A 676 5.64 4.57 18.05
C TYR A 676 4.25 4.44 17.43
N VAL A 677 3.93 5.39 16.57
CA VAL A 677 2.83 5.25 15.60
C VAL A 677 3.38 5.04 14.22
N GLN A 678 2.70 4.24 13.41
CA GLN A 678 3.02 4.07 12.00
C GLN A 678 1.99 4.82 11.16
N THR A 679 2.45 5.70 10.27
CA THR A 679 1.58 6.36 9.27
C THR A 679 1.14 5.37 8.20
N ARG A 680 0.06 5.66 7.45
CA ARG A 680 -0.30 4.84 6.27
C ARG A 680 0.75 4.87 5.16
N ALA A 681 1.60 5.90 5.14
CA ALA A 681 2.78 5.96 4.28
C ALA A 681 3.91 5.00 4.75
N GLY A 682 3.81 4.45 5.96
CA GLY A 682 4.74 3.47 6.53
C GLY A 682 5.78 4.06 7.47
N ASP A 683 5.77 5.38 7.71
CA ASP A 683 6.73 6.05 8.59
C ASP A 683 6.46 5.71 10.05
N LYS A 684 7.51 5.32 10.79
CA LYS A 684 7.43 5.12 12.24
C LYS A 684 7.80 6.41 12.96
N LEU A 685 6.85 7.00 13.66
CA LEU A 685 7.01 8.24 14.40
C LEU A 685 6.98 7.96 15.91
N ARG A 686 8.10 8.25 16.57
CA ARG A 686 8.29 8.07 18.02
C ARG A 686 7.98 9.35 18.79
N GLU A 687 7.94 9.28 20.11
CA GLU A 687 7.98 10.48 20.95
C GLU A 687 9.21 11.35 20.59
N GLY A 688 9.00 12.65 20.41
CA GLY A 688 9.99 13.61 19.94
C GLY A 688 10.15 13.72 18.42
N ALA A 689 9.64 12.75 17.64
CA ALA A 689 9.65 12.81 16.18
C ALA A 689 8.81 13.99 15.67
N ALA A 690 9.15 14.50 14.49
CA ALA A 690 8.50 15.63 13.85
C ALA A 690 7.70 15.15 12.63
N PRO A 691 6.37 14.98 12.75
CA PRO A 691 5.52 14.59 11.62
C PRO A 691 5.56 15.61 10.47
N ASP A 692 5.73 16.89 10.80
CA ASP A 692 5.98 17.97 9.85
C ASP A 692 7.05 18.94 10.40
N ARG A 693 7.32 20.04 9.68
CA ARG A 693 8.38 21.00 10.04
C ARG A 693 8.12 21.78 11.33
N ASN A 694 6.86 21.90 11.75
CA ASN A 694 6.43 22.78 12.84
C ASN A 694 5.86 21.98 14.04
N SER A 695 5.71 20.67 13.89
CA SER A 695 5.12 19.81 14.92
C SER A 695 6.11 18.80 15.50
N ARG A 696 5.86 18.39 16.74
CA ARG A 696 6.55 17.28 17.41
C ARG A 696 5.57 16.42 18.17
N ILE A 697 5.78 15.11 18.14
CA ILE A 697 5.02 14.17 18.98
C ILE A 697 5.49 14.37 20.42
N ALA A 698 4.63 14.93 21.26
CA ALA A 698 4.92 15.17 22.66
C ALA A 698 4.72 13.91 23.52
N SER A 699 3.76 13.05 23.15
CA SER A 699 3.59 11.73 23.76
C SER A 699 2.83 10.78 22.82
N VAL A 700 3.18 9.50 22.85
CA VAL A 700 2.44 8.39 22.27
C VAL A 700 1.75 7.66 23.41
N GLY A 701 0.43 7.74 23.50
CA GLY A 701 -0.38 7.17 24.58
C GLY A 701 -1.21 5.94 24.19
N ASP A 702 -1.91 5.37 25.17
CA ASP A 702 -2.76 4.19 25.03
C ASP A 702 -3.98 4.41 24.11
N LEU A 703 -4.44 5.66 24.07
CA LEU A 703 -5.65 6.09 23.36
C LEU A 703 -5.38 7.07 22.21
N GLY A 704 -4.14 7.49 22.00
CA GLY A 704 -3.82 8.48 20.96
C GLY A 704 -2.46 9.14 21.13
N LEU A 705 -2.26 10.25 20.42
CA LEU A 705 -1.05 11.06 20.40
C LEU A 705 -1.31 12.46 20.94
N ALA A 706 -0.36 12.99 21.69
CA ALA A 706 -0.24 14.43 21.92
C ALA A 706 0.78 15.00 20.94
N ILE A 707 0.40 16.04 20.21
CA ILE A 707 1.26 16.74 19.25
C ILE A 707 1.39 18.19 19.68
N GLU A 708 2.62 18.66 19.78
CA GLU A 708 2.94 20.06 20.05
C GLU A 708 3.29 20.76 18.74
N ASN A 709 2.65 21.89 18.46
CA ASN A 709 2.86 22.71 17.27
C ASN A 709 2.91 24.18 17.69
N ASP A 710 4.07 24.81 17.58
CA ASP A 710 4.31 26.20 18.02
C ASP A 710 3.81 26.48 19.45
N GLY A 711 4.05 25.54 20.39
CA GLY A 711 3.61 25.63 21.79
C GLY A 711 2.11 25.42 22.02
N LYS A 712 1.34 25.13 20.96
CA LYS A 712 -0.07 24.69 21.05
C LYS A 712 -0.13 23.17 21.05
N LEU A 713 -1.09 22.63 21.79
CA LEU A 713 -1.33 21.20 21.85
C LEU A 713 -2.50 20.81 20.95
N SER A 714 -2.29 19.72 20.22
CA SER A 714 -3.28 18.99 19.46
C SER A 714 -3.26 17.53 19.87
N ALA A 715 -4.34 16.82 19.55
CA ALA A 715 -4.44 15.39 19.78
C ALA A 715 -4.83 14.64 18.51
N VAL A 716 -4.36 13.40 18.40
CA VAL A 716 -4.86 12.40 17.44
C VAL A 716 -5.35 11.22 18.24
N ILE A 717 -6.67 11.02 18.31
CA ILE A 717 -7.25 9.91 19.07
C ILE A 717 -7.30 8.68 18.19
N PHE A 718 -6.90 7.53 18.73
CA PHE A 718 -7.01 6.25 18.02
C PHE A 718 -8.49 5.89 17.86
N GLY A 719 -8.97 6.07 16.63
CA GLY A 719 -10.33 5.71 16.23
C GLY A 719 -10.40 4.34 15.56
N PRO A 720 -11.59 3.94 15.07
CA PRO A 720 -11.78 2.69 14.34
C PRO A 720 -11.03 2.64 12.99
N SER A 721 -10.45 3.76 12.55
CA SER A 721 -9.64 3.86 11.33
C SER A 721 -8.17 3.44 11.54
N VAL A 722 -7.75 3.21 12.77
CA VAL A 722 -6.43 2.66 13.10
C VAL A 722 -6.50 1.14 12.95
N ASN A 723 -5.67 0.58 12.07
CA ASN A 723 -5.77 -0.81 11.65
C ASN A 723 -5.32 -1.78 12.76
N TRP A 724 -4.35 -1.36 13.58
CA TRP A 724 -3.82 -2.17 14.67
C TRP A 724 -3.27 -1.31 15.81
N VAL A 725 -3.40 -1.79 17.04
CA VAL A 725 -2.76 -1.22 18.22
C VAL A 725 -2.22 -2.37 19.07
N ILE A 726 -0.90 -2.43 19.26
CA ILE A 726 -0.24 -3.42 20.12
C ILE A 726 -0.05 -2.76 21.49
N ARG A 727 -0.53 -3.40 22.56
CA ARG A 727 -0.49 -2.90 23.95
C ARG A 727 0.38 -3.76 24.84
#